data_AF-A0A7C3XDI7-F1
#
_entry.id   AF-A0A7C3XDI7-F1
#
_cell.length_a   1.000
_cell.length_b   1.000
_cell.length_c   1.000
_cell.angle_alpha   90.00
_cell.angle_beta   90.00
_cell.angle_gamma   90.00
#
_symmetry.space_group_name_H-M   'P 1'
#
loop_
_entity.id
_entity.type
_entity.pdbx_description
1 polymer ?
#
loop_
_entity_poly.entity_id
_entity_poly.type
_entity_poly.pdbx_seq_one_letter_code
_entity_poly.pdbx_strand_id
1 'polypeptide(L)'
;MRPTRLDDRGSTRFGKARWYWWRWLWPLAGVVALVWFLIRVVPKPSRAQYPCQQVAGKVAGGFLVWLGGLIGARWAFGRAHRYLGRGAFIAAVLMFAVGVWMVWATLPAGPGMAAFAPTEQPNSPIGQAKGIFPGRVVWVHEPQATNWDGITGNWWDDPNTDQSVVDGMLSRAIRALTGQQDDPNAWDALFRYYNRTAGLGDIGYRPPEAIAIKINMNQDQGGPWPKGAGMPSPQVIQALLHQLIQVVKVPPDAVTVYDASRNIGDPIFTRIRNSPDPRLRQVRFVTRPAGATVGRLAAQPDYNHPVIFADKTIQYGARAYLPTCVTGAKYHINVALLRPHSLFGVTLCGKNLFGCLYWAGYDWTPSPLHNYGLRSNRMGSYACLVDLIGHPHLGGKTILYLVDGLYAAYNQSSNVIKFDSFGNDWTSLILASQDPIAIDSVALDILRNEPRCVDVVGQGLENYLHEAALADAPPSGSFYDPDGDRKRLASLGVHEHWNNPVDRQYSRNLGIGEGIELVLTSPMDPNGPVKNLRTGTCYDSIGSAIGDAGPGDVIVISPGVYTESVCIANKDIVLRSVDPNSLDVVKSTVIEGVPIGVSIFGRTGACKVEGLTIASCGIGVQCRRASPILDRCRIISSHGPGVSLADSSSPTMTNCLVAGNGGHGIEMVPVKTARGMVFHSRVALIHCDVIGNAGYGLYGGLPSVTGSILWANQSGQILCDGPQVCYSLVQDGWPGEGNIAVDPCLADADYHLSLGSPCVNAGDPRIGDLAGYVDIDGEPRVMDGRIDIGMDEMGQVTP
;
A
#
# COMPACT_ATOMS: atom_id res chain seq x y z
N MET A 1 35.93 31.85 -47.49
CA MET A 1 35.21 32.93 -48.20
C MET A 1 33.74 32.51 -48.38
N ARG A 2 32.82 33.46 -48.63
CA ARG A 2 31.37 33.22 -48.67
C ARG A 2 30.94 32.45 -49.95
N PRO A 3 29.87 31.63 -49.90
CA PRO A 3 29.11 31.19 -51.08
C PRO A 3 27.86 32.04 -51.30
N THR A 4 27.39 32.12 -52.56
CA THR A 4 26.11 32.76 -52.96
C THR A 4 25.33 31.89 -53.94
N ARG A 5 24.05 31.61 -53.60
CA ARG A 5 22.79 31.74 -54.38
C ARG A 5 22.89 31.98 -55.92
N LEU A 6 21.97 31.58 -56.81
CA LEU A 6 20.57 31.04 -56.84
C LEU A 6 20.35 30.51 -58.31
N ASP A 7 19.29 29.85 -58.78
CA ASP A 7 17.98 29.29 -58.32
C ASP A 7 17.78 27.96 -59.12
N ASP A 8 16.93 27.02 -58.71
CA ASP A 8 16.57 25.87 -59.57
C ASP A 8 15.06 25.56 -59.52
N ARG A 9 14.41 25.47 -60.69
CA ARG A 9 12.96 25.25 -60.84
C ARG A 9 12.67 24.29 -61.98
N GLY A 10 12.01 23.16 -61.72
CA GLY A 10 11.52 22.33 -62.82
C GLY A 10 10.93 20.97 -62.51
N SER A 11 9.86 20.86 -61.70
CA SER A 11 9.00 19.66 -61.75
C SER A 11 7.50 19.93 -61.57
N THR A 12 6.80 19.83 -62.71
CA THR A 12 5.43 19.31 -62.92
C THR A 12 4.29 19.66 -61.94
N ARG A 13 3.23 20.28 -62.50
CA ARG A 13 1.94 20.53 -61.85
C ARG A 13 1.11 19.25 -61.67
N PHE A 14 0.56 19.05 -60.48
CA PHE A 14 -0.77 18.45 -60.28
C PHE A 14 -1.69 19.43 -59.52
N GLY A 15 -2.99 19.36 -59.77
CA GLY A 15 -3.90 20.50 -59.58
C GLY A 15 -4.24 20.88 -58.13
N LYS A 16 -4.02 22.14 -57.76
CA LYS A 16 -4.57 22.74 -56.53
C LYS A 16 -6.06 23.08 -56.69
N ALA A 17 -6.94 22.10 -56.52
CA ALA A 17 -8.33 22.37 -56.13
C ALA A 17 -8.32 22.88 -54.67
N ARG A 18 -8.61 24.17 -54.44
CA ARG A 18 -8.63 24.77 -53.10
C ARG A 18 -9.92 24.38 -52.38
N TRP A 19 -9.86 23.40 -51.47
CA TRP A 19 -11.00 22.96 -50.63
C TRP A 19 -11.41 24.05 -49.62
N TYR A 20 -12.13 25.07 -50.09
CA TYR A 20 -12.51 26.26 -49.30
C TYR A 20 -13.66 26.04 -48.31
N TRP A 21 -14.48 25.02 -48.54
CA TRP A 21 -15.67 24.65 -47.75
C TRP A 21 -15.38 24.26 -46.30
N TRP A 22 -14.19 23.76 -45.97
CA TRP A 22 -13.85 23.38 -44.58
C TRP A 22 -13.90 24.55 -43.60
N ARG A 23 -13.70 25.80 -44.08
CA ARG A 23 -13.86 27.01 -43.27
C ARG A 23 -15.29 27.27 -42.80
N TRP A 24 -16.28 26.62 -43.43
CA TRP A 24 -17.70 26.74 -43.08
C TRP A 24 -18.22 25.57 -42.24
N LEU A 25 -17.46 24.47 -42.12
CA LEU A 25 -17.88 23.31 -41.32
C LEU A 25 -18.08 23.66 -39.84
N TRP A 26 -17.16 24.43 -39.24
CA TRP A 26 -17.26 24.81 -37.83
C TRP A 26 -18.44 25.75 -37.53
N PRO A 27 -18.66 26.86 -38.28
CA PRO A 27 -19.87 27.67 -38.14
C PRO A 27 -21.17 26.87 -38.36
N LEU A 28 -21.20 26.01 -39.38
CA LEU A 28 -22.38 25.19 -39.69
C LEU A 28 -22.69 24.19 -38.57
N ALA A 29 -21.69 23.46 -38.09
CA ALA A 29 -21.83 22.53 -36.97
C ALA A 29 -22.24 23.26 -35.67
N GLY A 30 -21.69 24.43 -35.41
CA GLY A 30 -22.05 25.29 -34.28
C GLY A 30 -23.52 25.73 -34.31
N VAL A 31 -24.00 26.22 -35.46
CA VAL A 31 -25.41 26.60 -35.64
C VAL A 31 -26.34 25.39 -35.54
N VAL A 32 -26.01 24.26 -36.18
CA VAL A 32 -26.82 23.04 -36.10
C VAL A 32 -26.89 22.50 -34.67
N ALA A 33 -25.76 22.48 -33.95
CA ALA A 33 -25.72 22.07 -32.55
C ALA A 33 -26.54 23.01 -31.65
N LEU A 34 -26.45 24.33 -31.84
CA LEU A 34 -27.22 25.32 -31.09
C LEU A 34 -28.72 25.18 -31.33
N VAL A 35 -29.14 25.09 -32.60
CA VAL A 35 -30.55 24.91 -32.98
C VAL A 35 -31.09 23.59 -32.42
N TRP A 36 -30.33 22.49 -32.54
CA TRP A 36 -30.74 21.19 -32.01
C TRP A 36 -30.85 21.19 -30.49
N PHE A 37 -29.89 21.79 -29.79
CA PHE A 37 -29.91 21.94 -28.33
C PHE A 37 -31.12 22.77 -27.88
N LEU A 38 -31.37 23.93 -28.49
CA LEU A 38 -32.52 24.78 -28.16
C LEU A 38 -33.86 24.06 -28.40
N ILE A 39 -34.05 23.43 -29.57
CA ILE A 39 -35.28 22.69 -29.91
C ILE A 39 -35.55 21.54 -28.93
N ARG A 40 -34.50 20.86 -28.44
CA ARG A 40 -34.65 19.68 -27.57
C ARG A 40 -34.78 20.05 -26.10
N VAL A 41 -33.99 21.02 -25.62
CA VAL A 41 -33.85 21.36 -24.20
C VAL A 41 -34.86 22.40 -23.73
N VAL A 42 -35.15 23.46 -24.52
CA VAL A 42 -36.09 24.51 -24.09
C VAL A 42 -37.48 23.96 -23.74
N PRO A 43 -38.09 23.02 -24.52
CA PRO A 43 -39.38 22.44 -24.17
C PRO A 43 -39.34 21.43 -23.00
N LYS A 44 -38.17 20.93 -22.61
CA LYS A 44 -37.99 20.01 -21.46
C LYS A 44 -36.55 20.06 -20.95
N PRO A 45 -36.24 20.95 -19.97
CA PRO A 45 -34.86 21.23 -19.54
C PRO A 45 -34.05 20.01 -19.10
N SER A 46 -34.69 18.98 -18.52
CA SER A 46 -34.00 17.75 -18.08
C SER A 46 -33.27 17.01 -19.21
N ARG A 47 -33.62 17.25 -20.48
CA ARG A 47 -32.91 16.66 -21.64
C ARG A 47 -31.47 17.16 -21.80
N ALA A 48 -31.07 18.25 -21.16
CA ALA A 48 -29.69 18.73 -21.15
C ALA A 48 -28.71 17.68 -20.58
N GLN A 49 -29.18 16.78 -19.71
CA GLN A 49 -28.37 15.72 -19.12
C GLN A 49 -28.01 14.59 -20.10
N TYR A 50 -28.70 14.45 -21.24
CA TYR A 50 -28.47 13.35 -22.18
C TYR A 50 -27.08 13.49 -22.85
N PRO A 51 -26.29 12.40 -23.02
CA PRO A 51 -24.92 12.49 -23.53
C PRO A 51 -24.79 13.26 -24.86
N CYS A 52 -25.70 13.02 -25.80
CA CYS A 52 -25.70 13.71 -27.09
C CYS A 52 -26.06 15.21 -26.99
N GLN A 53 -26.85 15.61 -25.99
CA GLN A 53 -27.17 17.01 -25.70
C GLN A 53 -26.03 17.71 -24.94
N GLN A 54 -25.28 17.00 -24.09
CA GLN A 54 -24.06 17.54 -23.49
C GLN A 54 -23.00 17.85 -24.55
N VAL A 55 -22.82 16.96 -25.54
CA VAL A 55 -21.92 17.21 -26.70
C VAL A 55 -22.42 18.39 -27.53
N ALA A 56 -23.71 18.43 -27.88
CA ALA A 56 -24.29 19.55 -28.62
C ALA A 56 -24.16 20.89 -27.87
N GLY A 57 -24.39 20.90 -26.55
CA GLY A 57 -24.24 22.08 -25.70
C GLY A 57 -22.81 22.61 -25.66
N LYS A 58 -21.80 21.72 -25.57
CA LYS A 58 -20.37 22.10 -25.63
C LYS A 58 -20.00 22.71 -26.99
N VAL A 59 -20.45 22.11 -28.10
CA VAL A 59 -20.22 22.63 -29.47
C VAL A 59 -20.92 23.98 -29.67
N ALA A 60 -22.18 24.11 -29.23
CA ALA A 60 -22.95 25.34 -29.31
C ALA A 60 -22.34 26.46 -28.45
N GLY A 61 -21.88 26.17 -27.24
CA GLY A 61 -21.19 27.12 -26.37
C GLY A 61 -19.88 27.63 -26.98
N GLY A 62 -19.05 26.72 -27.51
CA GLY A 62 -17.82 27.10 -28.23
C GLY A 62 -18.08 27.98 -29.45
N PHE A 63 -19.14 27.69 -30.21
CA PHE A 63 -19.59 28.53 -31.33
C PHE A 63 -20.04 29.93 -30.88
N LEU A 64 -20.80 30.04 -29.79
CA LEU A 64 -21.25 31.34 -29.25
C LEU A 64 -20.09 32.20 -28.74
N VAL A 65 -19.10 31.60 -28.06
CA VAL A 65 -17.88 32.30 -27.62
C VAL A 65 -17.08 32.81 -28.82
N TRP A 66 -16.88 31.97 -29.83
CA TRP A 66 -16.20 32.34 -31.08
C TRP A 66 -16.92 33.48 -31.82
N LEU A 67 -18.24 33.40 -31.97
CA LEU A 67 -19.06 34.43 -32.60
C LEU A 67 -19.04 35.75 -31.80
N GLY A 68 -19.12 35.67 -30.48
CA GLY A 68 -19.04 36.81 -29.57
C GLY A 68 -17.71 37.54 -29.68
N GLY A 69 -16.58 36.83 -29.70
CA GLY A 69 -15.25 37.43 -29.86
C GLY A 69 -15.03 38.04 -31.25
N LEU A 70 -15.59 37.47 -32.32
CA LEU A 70 -15.57 38.10 -33.66
C LEU A 70 -16.35 39.42 -33.70
N ILE A 71 -17.54 39.47 -33.08
CA ILE A 71 -18.36 40.68 -32.98
C ILE A 71 -17.64 41.73 -32.11
N GLY A 72 -17.11 41.30 -30.96
CA GLY A 72 -16.32 42.14 -30.04
C GLY A 72 -15.08 42.73 -30.68
N ALA A 73 -14.31 41.92 -31.42
CA ALA A 73 -13.14 42.37 -32.17
C ALA A 73 -13.52 43.39 -33.26
N ARG A 74 -14.58 43.12 -34.04
CA ARG A 74 -15.08 44.07 -35.06
C ARG A 74 -15.51 45.40 -34.45
N TRP A 75 -16.19 45.37 -33.30
CA TRP A 75 -16.56 46.58 -32.55
C TRP A 75 -15.31 47.33 -32.04
N ALA A 76 -14.34 46.61 -31.46
CA ALA A 76 -13.12 47.18 -30.92
C ALA A 76 -12.25 47.85 -32.01
N PHE A 77 -12.03 47.18 -33.14
CA PHE A 77 -11.32 47.77 -34.29
C PHE A 77 -12.08 48.96 -34.89
N GLY A 78 -13.42 48.89 -34.98
CA GLY A 78 -14.24 50.03 -35.40
C GLY A 78 -14.16 51.24 -34.45
N ARG A 79 -13.98 50.98 -33.14
CA ARG A 79 -13.75 52.03 -32.13
C ARG A 79 -12.34 52.62 -32.24
N ALA A 80 -11.32 51.78 -32.43
CA ALA A 80 -9.93 52.20 -32.65
C ALA A 80 -9.81 53.14 -33.86
N HIS A 81 -10.44 52.79 -34.99
CA HIS A 81 -10.44 53.62 -36.20
C HIS A 81 -11.11 54.99 -35.97
N ARG A 82 -12.19 55.06 -35.19
CA ARG A 82 -12.84 56.32 -34.80
C ARG A 82 -11.99 57.17 -33.85
N TYR A 83 -11.16 56.57 -33.00
CA TYR A 83 -10.24 57.30 -32.12
C TYR A 83 -9.01 57.85 -32.89
N LEU A 84 -8.49 57.10 -33.88
CA LEU A 84 -7.46 57.61 -34.81
C LEU A 84 -7.94 58.87 -35.54
N GLY A 85 -9.15 58.85 -36.10
CA GLY A 85 -9.75 60.01 -36.77
C GLY A 85 -10.06 61.21 -35.87
N ARG A 86 -9.82 61.11 -34.54
CA ARG A 86 -9.98 62.18 -33.56
C ARG A 86 -8.68 62.56 -32.85
N GLY A 87 -7.53 62.06 -33.31
CA GLY A 87 -6.21 62.31 -32.69
C GLY A 87 -6.00 61.62 -31.32
N ALA A 88 -6.92 60.76 -30.88
CA ALA A 88 -6.88 60.09 -29.58
C ALA A 88 -6.05 58.80 -29.65
N PHE A 89 -4.76 58.92 -29.99
CA PHE A 89 -3.88 57.79 -30.33
C PHE A 89 -3.79 56.72 -29.23
N ILE A 90 -3.67 57.09 -27.96
CA ILE A 90 -3.60 56.12 -26.84
C ILE A 90 -4.88 55.28 -26.76
N ALA A 91 -6.05 55.91 -26.86
CA ALA A 91 -7.34 55.20 -26.86
C ALA A 91 -7.49 54.29 -28.10
N ALA A 92 -6.94 54.69 -29.24
CA ALA A 92 -6.93 53.83 -30.43
C ALA A 92 -6.06 52.59 -30.25
N VAL A 93 -4.85 52.73 -29.69
CA VAL A 93 -3.93 51.60 -29.42
C VAL A 93 -4.56 50.62 -28.42
N LEU A 94 -5.16 51.11 -27.33
CA LEU A 94 -5.86 50.28 -26.36
C LEU A 94 -7.02 49.50 -27.00
N MET A 95 -7.86 50.16 -27.80
CA MET A 95 -8.96 49.48 -28.50
C MET A 95 -8.47 48.49 -29.57
N PHE A 96 -7.32 48.74 -30.20
CA PHE A 96 -6.71 47.80 -31.14
C PHE A 96 -6.17 46.56 -30.40
N ALA A 97 -5.51 46.74 -29.24
CA ALA A 97 -5.04 45.64 -28.41
C ALA A 97 -6.19 44.77 -27.89
N VAL A 98 -7.31 45.37 -27.47
CA VAL A 98 -8.55 44.64 -27.12
C VAL A 98 -9.09 43.85 -28.31
N GLY A 99 -9.07 44.41 -29.52
CA GLY A 99 -9.47 43.70 -30.74
C GLY A 99 -8.58 42.48 -31.04
N VAL A 100 -7.26 42.62 -30.90
CA VAL A 100 -6.31 41.51 -31.07
C VAL A 100 -6.50 40.45 -30.00
N TRP A 101 -6.69 40.84 -28.73
CA TRP A 101 -6.93 39.91 -27.63
C TRP A 101 -8.23 39.12 -27.81
N MET A 102 -9.32 39.75 -28.25
CA MET A 102 -10.58 39.07 -28.57
C MET A 102 -10.45 38.02 -29.69
N VAL A 103 -9.62 38.30 -30.71
CA VAL A 103 -9.30 37.32 -31.77
C VAL A 103 -8.43 36.19 -31.23
N TRP A 104 -7.45 36.50 -30.39
CA TRP A 104 -6.55 35.50 -29.81
C TRP A 104 -7.28 34.56 -28.83
N ALA A 105 -8.14 35.12 -27.98
CA ALA A 105 -8.98 34.37 -27.03
C ALA A 105 -10.09 33.51 -27.67
N THR A 106 -10.34 33.68 -28.98
CA THR A 106 -11.28 32.84 -29.75
C THR A 106 -10.61 31.85 -30.70
N LEU A 107 -9.28 31.80 -30.74
CA LEU A 107 -8.57 30.68 -31.34
C LEU A 107 -8.73 29.46 -30.42
N PRO A 108 -9.12 28.28 -30.95
CA PRO A 108 -9.09 27.08 -30.15
C PRO A 108 -7.65 26.81 -29.72
N ALA A 109 -7.45 26.51 -28.43
CA ALA A 109 -6.23 25.85 -28.00
C ALA A 109 -6.03 24.61 -28.89
N GLY A 110 -4.78 24.36 -29.31
CA GLY A 110 -4.46 23.15 -30.08
C GLY A 110 -4.95 21.90 -29.36
N PRO A 111 -5.30 20.81 -30.08
CA PRO A 111 -5.89 19.63 -29.46
C PRO A 111 -4.98 19.12 -28.34
N GLY A 112 -5.43 19.31 -27.10
CA GLY A 112 -4.78 18.72 -25.94
C GLY A 112 -4.81 17.20 -26.09
N MET A 113 -3.73 16.53 -25.69
CA MET A 113 -3.73 15.07 -25.68
C MET A 113 -4.79 14.58 -24.70
N ALA A 114 -5.49 13.50 -25.05
CA ALA A 114 -6.45 12.88 -24.16
C ALA A 114 -5.77 12.34 -22.88
N ALA A 115 -6.54 12.27 -21.81
CA ALA A 115 -6.21 11.49 -20.62
C ALA A 115 -5.79 10.07 -21.04
N PHE A 116 -4.74 9.56 -20.40
CA PHE A 116 -4.27 8.20 -20.66
C PHE A 116 -5.34 7.16 -20.29
N ALA A 117 -5.51 6.18 -21.15
CA ALA A 117 -6.31 4.98 -20.93
C ALA A 117 -5.55 3.80 -21.58
N PRO A 118 -5.53 2.61 -20.94
CA PRO A 118 -4.82 1.44 -21.47
C PRO A 118 -5.25 1.01 -22.86
N THR A 119 -4.35 0.30 -23.53
CA THR A 119 -4.69 -0.44 -24.75
C THR A 119 -5.45 -1.75 -24.48
N GLU A 120 -5.19 -2.39 -23.36
CA GLU A 120 -5.71 -3.68 -22.94
C GLU A 120 -6.89 -3.58 -21.96
N GLN A 121 -7.55 -4.71 -21.72
CA GLN A 121 -8.53 -4.79 -20.64
C GLN A 121 -7.82 -4.93 -19.28
N PRO A 122 -8.45 -4.50 -18.17
CA PRO A 122 -8.03 -4.88 -16.83
C PRO A 122 -7.71 -6.36 -16.70
N ASN A 123 -6.76 -6.70 -15.82
CA ASN A 123 -6.39 -8.08 -15.49
C ASN A 123 -5.97 -8.93 -16.70
N SER A 124 -5.23 -8.33 -17.65
CA SER A 124 -4.71 -8.98 -18.86
C SER A 124 -3.17 -9.02 -18.85
N PRO A 125 -2.54 -9.91 -18.06
CA PRO A 125 -1.09 -9.92 -17.84
C PRO A 125 -0.28 -10.32 -19.06
N ILE A 126 0.78 -9.54 -19.33
CA ILE A 126 1.82 -9.83 -20.33
C ILE A 126 3.22 -9.84 -19.70
N GLY A 127 4.12 -10.62 -20.28
CA GLY A 127 5.49 -10.81 -19.79
C GLY A 127 5.61 -11.84 -18.67
N GLN A 128 6.74 -11.82 -17.96
CA GLN A 128 7.10 -12.81 -16.94
C GLN A 128 7.48 -12.13 -15.63
N ALA A 129 6.62 -12.36 -14.63
CA ALA A 129 6.73 -11.82 -13.28
C ALA A 129 8.05 -12.22 -12.58
N LYS A 130 8.70 -11.26 -11.89
CA LYS A 130 9.98 -11.43 -11.17
C LYS A 130 9.82 -11.27 -9.64
N GLY A 131 10.81 -11.74 -8.88
CA GLY A 131 10.88 -11.61 -7.41
C GLY A 131 10.73 -12.93 -6.65
N ILE A 132 10.94 -12.88 -5.33
CA ILE A 132 10.68 -13.98 -4.38
C ILE A 132 9.21 -14.42 -4.49
N PHE A 133 8.31 -13.44 -4.52
CA PHE A 133 6.93 -13.60 -4.95
C PHE A 133 6.81 -12.93 -6.33
N PRO A 134 6.62 -13.70 -7.41
CA PRO A 134 6.58 -13.17 -8.77
C PRO A 134 5.54 -12.06 -8.93
N GLY A 135 5.97 -10.89 -9.40
CA GLY A 135 5.09 -9.77 -9.72
C GLY A 135 4.54 -9.03 -8.50
N ARG A 136 5.08 -9.31 -7.30
CA ARG A 136 4.65 -8.63 -6.07
C ARG A 136 5.06 -7.16 -6.06
N VAL A 137 4.10 -6.30 -5.79
CA VAL A 137 4.32 -4.90 -5.43
C VAL A 137 3.70 -4.68 -4.05
N VAL A 138 4.51 -4.23 -3.10
CA VAL A 138 4.01 -3.81 -1.78
C VAL A 138 3.65 -2.33 -1.83
N TRP A 139 2.51 -2.00 -1.23
CA TRP A 139 2.00 -0.66 -1.00
C TRP A 139 1.94 -0.40 0.50
N VAL A 140 2.73 0.57 0.96
CA VAL A 140 2.71 1.04 2.35
C VAL A 140 2.28 2.49 2.36
N HIS A 141 1.16 2.79 3.02
CA HIS A 141 0.54 4.11 3.04
C HIS A 141 0.22 4.55 4.46
N GLU A 142 0.88 5.62 4.91
CA GLU A 142 0.83 6.11 6.29
C GLU A 142 0.60 7.62 6.31
N PRO A 143 -0.65 8.11 6.37
CA PRO A 143 -0.95 9.55 6.36
C PRO A 143 -0.12 10.38 7.36
N GLN A 144 0.16 9.79 8.52
CA GLN A 144 0.96 10.41 9.58
C GLN A 144 2.43 10.67 9.22
N ALA A 145 2.94 10.06 8.14
CA ALA A 145 4.31 10.29 7.66
C ALA A 145 4.52 11.72 7.15
N THR A 146 3.44 12.44 6.77
CA THR A 146 3.53 13.71 6.06
C THR A 146 2.52 14.74 6.58
N ASN A 147 3.01 15.73 7.33
CA ASN A 147 2.18 16.69 8.07
C ASN A 147 2.26 18.14 7.54
N TRP A 148 2.90 18.38 6.40
CA TRP A 148 3.12 19.73 5.90
C TRP A 148 1.82 20.48 5.56
N ASP A 149 1.65 21.68 6.10
CA ASP A 149 0.53 22.59 5.81
C ASP A 149 0.67 23.32 4.46
N GLY A 150 1.83 23.21 3.78
CA GLY A 150 2.18 23.97 2.57
C GLY A 150 2.80 25.35 2.84
N ILE A 151 2.94 25.77 4.10
CA ILE A 151 3.21 27.14 4.53
C ILE A 151 4.35 27.22 5.56
N THR A 152 4.40 26.33 6.54
CA THR A 152 5.33 26.35 7.68
C THR A 152 6.53 25.45 7.39
N GLY A 153 7.74 26.03 7.39
CA GLY A 153 8.96 25.31 6.98
C GLY A 153 8.87 24.76 5.54
N ASN A 154 9.60 23.68 5.29
CA ASN A 154 9.60 22.91 4.06
C ASN A 154 9.05 21.51 4.34
N TRP A 155 8.47 20.86 3.33
CA TRP A 155 7.88 19.53 3.50
C TRP A 155 8.87 18.48 4.04
N TRP A 156 10.15 18.58 3.68
CA TRP A 156 11.21 17.66 4.08
C TRP A 156 11.80 17.90 5.49
N ASP A 157 11.37 18.96 6.19
CA ASP A 157 11.85 19.24 7.56
C ASP A 157 11.21 18.24 8.55
N ASP A 158 11.90 17.88 9.64
CA ASP A 158 11.42 16.84 10.59
C ASP A 158 10.01 17.07 11.18
N PRO A 159 9.56 18.30 11.48
CA PRO A 159 8.17 18.55 11.92
C PRO A 159 7.12 18.26 10.84
N ASN A 160 7.52 18.15 9.57
CA ASN A 160 6.65 18.00 8.41
C ASN A 160 6.75 16.60 7.75
N THR A 161 7.83 15.86 7.99
CA THR A 161 7.97 14.44 7.59
C THR A 161 8.56 13.62 8.74
N ASP A 162 7.76 12.74 9.34
CA ASP A 162 8.17 11.97 10.52
C ASP A 162 9.12 10.80 10.15
N GLN A 163 10.36 10.85 10.66
CA GLN A 163 11.36 9.82 10.38
C GLN A 163 10.99 8.46 10.97
N SER A 164 10.35 8.40 12.13
CA SER A 164 10.01 7.14 12.81
C SER A 164 8.90 6.39 12.08
N VAL A 165 7.89 7.13 11.58
CA VAL A 165 6.86 6.57 10.71
C VAL A 165 7.49 6.04 9.41
N VAL A 166 8.37 6.82 8.76
CA VAL A 166 9.04 6.41 7.51
C VAL A 166 10.01 5.23 7.70
N ASP A 167 10.71 5.13 8.83
CA ASP A 167 11.52 3.96 9.19
C ASP A 167 10.63 2.70 9.31
N GLY A 168 9.47 2.82 9.97
CA GLY A 168 8.46 1.77 10.07
C GLY A 168 7.84 1.37 8.71
N MET A 169 7.55 2.36 7.86
CA MET A 169 7.05 2.12 6.49
C MET A 169 8.01 1.24 5.70
N LEU A 170 9.31 1.54 5.74
CA LEU A 170 10.30 0.82 4.96
C LEU A 170 10.54 -0.59 5.50
N SER A 171 10.56 -0.78 6.83
CA SER A 171 10.60 -2.12 7.45
C SER A 171 9.43 -2.98 6.96
N ARG A 172 8.20 -2.46 7.05
CA ARG A 172 7.01 -3.14 6.52
C ARG A 172 7.11 -3.47 5.03
N ALA A 173 7.55 -2.51 4.21
CA ALA A 173 7.69 -2.70 2.78
C ALA A 173 8.61 -3.89 2.45
N ILE A 174 9.75 -4.00 3.13
CA ILE A 174 10.76 -5.04 2.92
C ILE A 174 10.28 -6.40 3.47
N ARG A 175 9.65 -6.42 4.65
CA ARG A 175 9.08 -7.65 5.26
C ARG A 175 7.93 -8.23 4.44
N ALA A 176 6.98 -7.40 3.99
CA ALA A 176 5.87 -7.83 3.15
C ALA A 176 6.32 -8.27 1.74
N LEU A 177 7.36 -7.63 1.17
CA LEU A 177 7.90 -7.99 -0.14
C LEU A 177 8.55 -9.38 -0.14
N THR A 178 9.12 -9.77 0.99
CA THR A 178 9.91 -11.00 1.17
C THR A 178 9.16 -12.11 1.93
N GLY A 179 7.99 -11.79 2.49
CA GLY A 179 7.19 -12.68 3.32
C GLY A 179 7.85 -13.04 4.67
N GLN A 180 8.85 -12.26 5.11
CA GLN A 180 9.64 -12.55 6.30
C GLN A 180 9.14 -11.78 7.53
N GLN A 181 9.40 -12.34 8.71
CA GLN A 181 8.82 -11.88 9.98
C GLN A 181 9.61 -10.75 10.66
N ASP A 182 10.79 -10.42 10.15
CA ASP A 182 11.74 -9.41 10.66
C ASP A 182 12.65 -8.90 9.54
N ASP A 183 13.28 -7.73 9.75
CA ASP A 183 14.13 -7.07 8.75
C ASP A 183 15.41 -7.88 8.40
N PRO A 184 16.16 -8.48 9.35
CA PRO A 184 17.34 -9.29 9.02
C PRO A 184 17.04 -10.42 8.02
N ASN A 185 16.01 -11.23 8.29
CA ASN A 185 15.61 -12.33 7.42
C ASN A 185 15.06 -11.83 6.09
N ALA A 186 14.33 -10.70 6.09
CA ALA A 186 13.83 -10.07 4.87
C ALA A 186 14.98 -9.65 3.94
N TRP A 187 16.00 -8.97 4.46
CA TRP A 187 17.17 -8.60 3.67
C TRP A 187 17.98 -9.81 3.20
N ASP A 188 18.23 -10.81 4.06
CA ASP A 188 18.93 -12.02 3.65
C ASP A 188 18.21 -12.73 2.49
N ALA A 189 16.87 -12.78 2.52
CA ALA A 189 16.06 -13.31 1.43
C ALA A 189 16.23 -12.52 0.12
N LEU A 190 16.29 -11.18 0.15
CA LEU A 190 16.56 -10.36 -1.05
C LEU A 190 17.94 -10.67 -1.65
N PHE A 191 18.99 -10.73 -0.82
CA PHE A 191 20.35 -11.03 -1.28
C PHE A 191 20.47 -12.46 -1.81
N ARG A 192 19.91 -13.46 -1.12
CA ARG A 192 19.90 -14.86 -1.57
C ARG A 192 19.15 -15.04 -2.88
N TYR A 193 17.97 -14.42 -3.01
CA TYR A 193 17.20 -14.47 -4.24
C TYR A 193 18.03 -13.97 -5.42
N TYR A 194 18.64 -12.79 -5.29
CA TYR A 194 19.49 -12.23 -6.33
C TYR A 194 20.73 -13.07 -6.60
N ASN A 195 21.50 -13.45 -5.57
CA ASN A 195 22.73 -14.23 -5.76
C ASN A 195 22.42 -15.59 -6.41
N ARG A 196 21.30 -16.23 -6.08
CA ARG A 196 20.85 -17.48 -6.72
C ARG A 196 20.47 -17.26 -8.19
N THR A 197 19.68 -16.22 -8.51
CA THR A 197 19.24 -15.96 -9.90
C THR A 197 20.37 -15.43 -10.79
N ALA A 198 21.36 -14.74 -10.22
CA ALA A 198 22.58 -14.29 -10.89
C ALA A 198 23.68 -15.38 -11.01
N GLY A 199 23.42 -16.62 -10.56
CA GLY A 199 24.40 -17.72 -10.65
C GLY A 199 25.56 -17.64 -9.65
N LEU A 200 25.46 -16.79 -8.63
CA LEU A 200 26.45 -16.57 -7.56
C LEU A 200 26.24 -17.51 -6.35
N GLY A 201 25.21 -18.35 -6.38
CA GLY A 201 24.86 -19.33 -5.35
C GLY A 201 23.84 -18.83 -4.32
N ASP A 202 23.29 -19.75 -3.51
CA ASP A 202 22.34 -19.41 -2.44
C ASP A 202 23.08 -18.88 -1.20
N ILE A 203 23.50 -17.61 -1.29
CA ILE A 203 24.28 -16.91 -0.27
C ILE A 203 23.68 -15.53 0.00
N GLY A 204 23.64 -15.15 1.26
CA GLY A 204 23.27 -13.79 1.69
C GLY A 204 24.35 -12.76 1.36
N TYR A 205 24.16 -11.55 1.89
CA TYR A 205 25.16 -10.48 1.84
C TYR A 205 26.49 -10.92 2.47
N ARG A 206 27.63 -10.52 1.88
CA ARG A 206 28.95 -10.71 2.49
C ARG A 206 29.71 -9.38 2.52
N PRO A 207 30.11 -8.85 3.69
CA PRO A 207 30.96 -7.67 3.72
C PRO A 207 32.33 -7.98 3.08
N PRO A 208 32.96 -7.02 2.36
CA PRO A 208 32.54 -5.63 2.14
C PRO A 208 31.89 -5.40 0.75
N GLU A 209 30.96 -6.26 0.31
CA GLU A 209 30.29 -6.09 -0.99
C GLU A 209 29.58 -4.73 -1.08
N ALA A 210 29.85 -3.98 -2.16
CA ALA A 210 29.40 -2.60 -2.32
C ALA A 210 27.99 -2.49 -2.92
N ILE A 211 27.26 -1.44 -2.52
CA ILE A 211 25.87 -1.16 -2.91
C ILE A 211 25.77 0.26 -3.50
N ALA A 212 25.22 0.37 -4.70
CA ALA A 212 24.90 1.66 -5.34
C ALA A 212 23.38 1.94 -5.28
N ILE A 213 22.99 3.12 -4.80
CA ILE A 213 21.60 3.54 -4.61
C ILE A 213 21.32 4.72 -5.56
N LYS A 214 20.56 4.47 -6.63
CA LYS A 214 20.12 5.52 -7.56
C LYS A 214 18.93 6.28 -6.99
N ILE A 215 19.10 7.58 -6.72
CA ILE A 215 18.02 8.47 -6.29
C ILE A 215 17.60 9.41 -7.42
N ASN A 216 16.32 9.75 -7.53
CA ASN A 216 15.81 10.61 -8.62
C ASN A 216 16.00 12.11 -8.33
N MET A 217 17.13 12.68 -8.75
CA MET A 217 17.44 14.10 -8.53
C MET A 217 17.06 15.02 -9.71
N ASN A 218 16.12 14.61 -10.59
CA ASN A 218 15.90 15.30 -11.87
C ASN A 218 15.63 16.82 -11.76
N GLN A 219 14.97 17.26 -10.69
CA GLN A 219 14.62 18.68 -10.46
C GLN A 219 15.77 19.49 -9.83
N ASP A 220 16.84 18.85 -9.34
CA ASP A 220 17.94 19.51 -8.61
C ASP A 220 19.01 20.11 -9.54
N GLN A 221 18.97 21.44 -9.67
CA GLN A 221 19.91 22.24 -10.46
C GLN A 221 21.16 22.71 -9.69
N GLY A 222 21.28 22.40 -8.40
CA GLY A 222 22.48 22.66 -7.59
C GLY A 222 22.45 23.96 -6.78
N GLY A 223 21.27 24.58 -6.65
CA GLY A 223 21.01 25.62 -5.66
C GLY A 223 20.15 25.09 -4.50
N PRO A 224 19.81 25.94 -3.52
CA PRO A 224 18.86 25.60 -2.47
C PRO A 224 17.54 25.08 -3.06
N TRP A 225 16.97 24.04 -2.46
CA TRP A 225 15.71 23.47 -2.91
C TRP A 225 14.57 24.50 -2.75
N PRO A 226 13.76 24.76 -3.78
CA PRO A 226 12.55 25.56 -3.63
C PRO A 226 11.59 24.87 -2.65
N LYS A 227 11.00 25.62 -1.74
CA LYS A 227 10.13 25.17 -0.63
C LYS A 227 9.11 24.07 -0.97
N GLY A 228 8.50 24.15 -2.16
CA GLY A 228 7.51 23.17 -2.64
C GLY A 228 8.03 22.16 -3.65
N ALA A 229 9.31 22.18 -4.03
CA ALA A 229 9.83 21.37 -5.13
C ALA A 229 9.69 19.86 -4.84
N GLY A 230 9.24 19.09 -5.83
CA GLY A 230 9.27 17.64 -5.74
C GLY A 230 10.70 17.12 -5.82
N MET A 231 11.25 16.67 -4.70
CA MET A 231 12.56 16.01 -4.60
C MET A 231 12.40 14.66 -3.89
N PRO A 232 13.42 13.79 -3.82
CA PRO A 232 13.39 12.64 -2.93
C PRO A 232 13.35 13.06 -1.46
N SER A 233 12.54 12.37 -0.68
CA SER A 233 12.37 12.56 0.75
C SER A 233 13.66 12.17 1.50
N PRO A 234 14.35 13.11 2.17
CA PRO A 234 15.56 12.79 2.96
C PRO A 234 15.33 11.67 3.99
N GLN A 235 14.11 11.56 4.51
CA GLN A 235 13.67 10.55 5.47
C GLN A 235 13.68 9.14 4.86
N VAL A 236 13.21 8.95 3.62
CA VAL A 236 13.22 7.65 2.93
C VAL A 236 14.66 7.21 2.64
N ILE A 237 15.53 8.15 2.26
CA ILE A 237 16.95 7.86 2.04
C ILE A 237 17.64 7.50 3.36
N GLN A 238 17.34 8.19 4.47
CA GLN A 238 17.85 7.84 5.79
C GLN A 238 17.36 6.47 6.26
N ALA A 239 16.07 6.16 6.10
CA ALA A 239 15.48 4.87 6.45
C ALA A 239 16.18 3.71 5.71
N LEU A 240 16.43 3.87 4.40
CA LEU A 240 17.15 2.87 3.60
C LEU A 240 18.59 2.70 4.06
N LEU A 241 19.28 3.78 4.42
CA LEU A 241 20.64 3.72 4.96
C LEU A 241 20.66 3.10 6.36
N HIS A 242 19.67 3.36 7.23
CA HIS A 242 19.48 2.69 8.51
C HIS A 242 19.33 1.18 8.29
N GLN A 243 18.43 0.75 7.41
CA GLN A 243 18.23 -0.67 7.07
C GLN A 243 19.54 -1.34 6.63
N LEU A 244 20.26 -0.78 5.65
CA LEU A 244 21.51 -1.38 5.14
C LEU A 244 22.65 -1.40 6.17
N ILE A 245 22.86 -0.32 6.93
CA ILE A 245 24.02 -0.19 7.83
C ILE A 245 23.74 -0.81 9.21
N GLN A 246 22.51 -0.68 9.72
CA GLN A 246 22.16 -1.14 11.06
C GLN A 246 21.58 -2.56 11.07
N VAL A 247 20.80 -2.96 10.07
CA VAL A 247 20.23 -4.32 9.99
C VAL A 247 21.20 -5.26 9.25
N VAL A 248 21.48 -4.98 7.98
CA VAL A 248 22.32 -5.83 7.10
C VAL A 248 23.81 -5.79 7.48
N LYS A 249 24.24 -4.76 8.24
CA LYS A 249 25.65 -4.52 8.61
C LYS A 249 26.57 -4.26 7.42
N VAL A 250 26.05 -3.67 6.35
CA VAL A 250 26.86 -3.18 5.21
C VAL A 250 27.84 -2.12 5.73
N PRO A 251 29.15 -2.23 5.43
CA PRO A 251 30.12 -1.18 5.77
C PRO A 251 29.66 0.16 5.16
N PRO A 252 29.54 1.25 5.95
CA PRO A 252 28.93 2.48 5.44
C PRO A 252 29.64 3.09 4.23
N ASP A 253 30.95 2.94 4.13
CA ASP A 253 31.75 3.42 3.01
C ASP A 253 31.62 2.52 1.76
N ALA A 254 31.08 1.31 1.90
CA ALA A 254 30.68 0.45 0.78
C ALA A 254 29.31 0.84 0.20
N VAL A 255 28.58 1.78 0.81
CA VAL A 255 27.31 2.33 0.30
C VAL A 255 27.55 3.64 -0.44
N THR A 256 27.02 3.74 -1.66
CA THR A 256 27.06 4.96 -2.48
C THR A 256 25.66 5.40 -2.91
N VAL A 257 25.22 6.57 -2.48
CA VAL A 257 24.01 7.25 -2.99
C VAL A 257 24.39 8.11 -4.19
N TYR A 258 23.67 8.02 -5.31
CA TYR A 258 24.06 8.74 -6.53
C TYR A 258 22.93 9.25 -7.44
N ASP A 259 23.24 10.32 -8.17
CA ASP A 259 22.69 10.66 -9.50
C ASP A 259 23.81 11.34 -10.30
N ALA A 260 24.29 10.71 -11.36
CA ALA A 260 25.44 11.20 -12.10
C ALA A 260 25.11 12.40 -13.01
N SER A 261 23.83 12.65 -13.31
CA SER A 261 23.36 13.72 -14.21
C SER A 261 22.89 14.99 -13.48
N ARG A 262 22.78 14.93 -12.15
CA ARG A 262 22.18 15.96 -11.30
C ARG A 262 22.99 16.17 -10.04
N ASN A 263 22.60 17.20 -9.28
CA ASN A 263 23.18 17.50 -7.97
C ASN A 263 22.50 16.64 -6.90
N ILE A 264 23.13 16.45 -5.75
CA ILE A 264 22.46 15.89 -4.55
C ILE A 264 22.39 17.00 -3.51
N GLY A 265 21.27 17.70 -3.42
CA GLY A 265 21.08 18.86 -2.56
C GLY A 265 21.33 18.65 -1.07
N ASP A 266 21.50 19.76 -0.37
CA ASP A 266 21.85 19.77 1.06
C ASP A 266 20.82 19.13 1.99
N PRO A 267 19.49 19.14 1.75
CA PRO A 267 18.54 18.46 2.63
C PRO A 267 18.80 16.96 2.81
N ILE A 268 19.25 16.25 1.77
CA ILE A 268 19.68 14.85 1.88
C ILE A 268 21.08 14.78 2.50
N PHE A 269 22.04 15.51 1.92
CA PHE A 269 23.45 15.39 2.29
C PHE A 269 23.72 15.77 3.75
N THR A 270 23.22 16.93 4.18
CA THR A 270 23.41 17.48 5.53
C THR A 270 22.72 16.61 6.57
N ARG A 271 21.53 16.06 6.28
CA ARG A 271 20.84 15.10 7.16
C ARG A 271 21.71 13.88 7.45
N ILE A 272 22.26 13.25 6.40
CA ILE A 272 23.12 12.07 6.54
C ILE A 272 24.48 12.40 7.19
N ARG A 273 25.10 13.54 6.86
CA ARG A 273 26.37 13.98 7.47
C ARG A 273 26.23 14.40 8.94
N ASN A 274 25.08 14.93 9.34
CA ASN A 274 24.79 15.35 10.72
C ASN A 274 24.04 14.30 11.54
N SER A 275 23.73 13.13 10.97
CA SER A 275 22.98 12.07 11.66
C SER A 275 23.59 11.74 13.03
N PRO A 276 22.75 11.48 14.07
CA PRO A 276 23.22 11.04 15.38
C PRO A 276 23.97 9.69 15.30
N ASP A 277 23.70 8.87 14.29
CA ASP A 277 24.50 7.67 14.01
C ASP A 277 25.80 8.05 13.25
N PRO A 278 26.99 7.97 13.88
CA PRO A 278 28.24 8.33 13.22
C PRO A 278 28.61 7.42 12.05
N ARG A 279 27.99 6.22 11.94
CA ARG A 279 28.24 5.29 10.83
C ARG A 279 27.73 5.87 9.50
N LEU A 280 26.55 6.49 9.50
CA LEU A 280 25.96 7.09 8.28
C LEU A 280 26.84 8.17 7.66
N ARG A 281 27.66 8.84 8.49
CA ARG A 281 28.54 9.94 8.06
C ARG A 281 29.65 9.50 7.11
N GLN A 282 29.87 8.20 6.93
CA GLN A 282 30.84 7.62 5.98
C GLN A 282 30.25 7.24 4.62
N VAL A 283 28.92 7.30 4.44
CA VAL A 283 28.24 7.01 3.16
C VAL A 283 28.79 7.90 2.04
N ARG A 284 29.03 7.31 0.87
CA ARG A 284 29.54 8.03 -0.30
C ARG A 284 28.39 8.67 -1.07
N PHE A 285 28.58 9.91 -1.52
CA PHE A 285 27.64 10.61 -2.39
C PHE A 285 28.32 10.88 -3.73
N VAL A 286 27.77 10.37 -4.82
CA VAL A 286 28.30 10.59 -6.19
C VAL A 286 27.30 11.40 -7.00
N THR A 287 27.77 12.50 -7.58
CA THR A 287 26.93 13.51 -8.23
C THR A 287 27.57 13.98 -9.54
N ARG A 288 26.83 14.72 -10.39
CA ARG A 288 27.42 15.31 -11.61
C ARG A 288 28.70 16.09 -11.26
N PRO A 289 29.72 16.14 -12.13
CA PRO A 289 31.00 16.80 -11.82
C PRO A 289 30.86 18.26 -11.33
N ALA A 290 29.94 19.03 -11.93
CA ALA A 290 29.67 20.42 -11.51
C ALA A 290 28.96 20.56 -10.13
N GLY A 291 28.46 19.47 -9.55
CA GLY A 291 27.86 19.42 -8.22
C GLY A 291 28.78 18.82 -7.15
N ALA A 292 30.01 18.40 -7.52
CA ALA A 292 30.97 17.76 -6.62
C ALA A 292 31.67 18.78 -5.70
N THR A 293 30.90 19.28 -4.72
CA THR A 293 31.37 20.17 -3.65
C THR A 293 31.88 19.38 -2.44
N VAL A 294 32.26 20.06 -1.36
CA VAL A 294 32.87 19.45 -0.17
C VAL A 294 32.09 18.24 0.34
N GLY A 295 32.73 17.07 0.33
CA GLY A 295 32.16 15.80 0.79
C GLY A 295 31.26 15.05 -0.21
N ARG A 296 31.10 15.56 -1.44
CA ARG A 296 30.45 14.89 -2.57
C ARG A 296 31.49 14.56 -3.65
N LEU A 297 31.38 13.39 -4.27
CA LEU A 297 32.31 12.90 -5.28
C LEU A 297 31.76 13.16 -6.69
N ALA A 298 32.63 13.51 -7.64
CA ALA A 298 32.26 13.62 -9.04
C ALA A 298 32.05 12.24 -9.68
N ALA A 299 30.97 12.08 -10.44
CA ALA A 299 30.73 10.89 -11.24
C ALA A 299 31.82 10.74 -12.33
N GLN A 300 32.42 9.55 -12.39
CA GLN A 300 33.43 9.16 -13.38
C GLN A 300 32.85 8.08 -14.30
N PRO A 301 32.98 8.20 -15.64
CA PRO A 301 32.44 7.20 -16.55
C PRO A 301 33.33 5.96 -16.61
N ASP A 302 32.69 4.79 -16.68
CA ASP A 302 33.34 3.52 -16.97
C ASP A 302 33.17 3.17 -18.45
N TYR A 303 34.28 3.23 -19.20
CA TYR A 303 34.29 2.94 -20.63
C TYR A 303 34.23 1.45 -20.97
N ASN A 304 34.41 0.55 -20.00
CA ASN A 304 34.45 -0.89 -20.22
C ASN A 304 33.05 -1.53 -20.29
N HIS A 305 32.06 -0.87 -19.70
CA HIS A 305 30.68 -1.37 -19.61
C HIS A 305 29.69 -0.36 -20.23
N PRO A 306 29.72 -0.18 -21.56
CA PRO A 306 28.80 0.71 -22.25
C PRO A 306 27.35 0.20 -22.17
N VAL A 307 26.40 1.13 -22.29
CA VAL A 307 25.03 0.84 -22.73
C VAL A 307 24.98 1.00 -24.24
N ILE A 308 24.58 -0.06 -24.95
CA ILE A 308 24.43 -0.09 -26.41
C ILE A 308 22.93 -0.05 -26.72
N PHE A 309 22.44 1.08 -27.22
CA PHE A 309 21.01 1.22 -27.51
C PHE A 309 20.60 0.49 -28.79
N ALA A 310 19.42 -0.12 -28.82
CA ALA A 310 18.97 -0.89 -29.98
C ALA A 310 18.81 -0.01 -31.24
N ASP A 311 18.22 1.18 -31.08
CA ASP A 311 18.06 2.16 -32.18
C ASP A 311 19.38 2.89 -32.47
N LYS A 312 19.94 2.61 -33.65
CA LYS A 312 21.23 3.17 -34.10
C LYS A 312 21.14 4.60 -34.62
N THR A 313 19.96 5.22 -34.63
CA THR A 313 19.77 6.66 -34.92
C THR A 313 20.03 7.56 -33.71
N ILE A 314 20.15 6.98 -32.51
CA ILE A 314 20.59 7.69 -31.30
C ILE A 314 22.00 8.28 -31.51
N GLN A 315 22.18 9.51 -31.04
CA GLN A 315 23.44 10.27 -31.17
C GLN A 315 24.62 9.55 -30.49
N TYR A 316 25.84 10.03 -30.76
CA TYR A 316 27.09 9.48 -30.19
C TYR A 316 27.29 7.98 -30.48
N GLY A 317 26.77 7.50 -31.62
CA GLY A 317 26.89 6.11 -32.05
C GLY A 317 26.01 5.14 -31.26
N ALA A 318 24.87 5.61 -30.74
CA ALA A 318 23.95 4.82 -29.91
C ALA A 318 24.64 4.14 -28.72
N ARG A 319 25.60 4.84 -28.10
CA ARG A 319 26.41 4.33 -26.98
C ARG A 319 26.58 5.37 -25.86
N ALA A 320 26.17 5.00 -24.67
CA ALA A 320 26.44 5.74 -23.43
C ALA A 320 27.30 4.89 -22.47
N TYR A 321 27.77 5.50 -21.38
CA TYR A 321 28.62 4.86 -20.37
C TYR A 321 28.05 5.09 -18.97
N LEU A 322 28.22 4.11 -18.10
CA LEU A 322 27.73 4.13 -16.72
C LEU A 322 28.78 4.72 -15.76
N PRO A 323 28.39 5.20 -14.56
CA PRO A 323 29.36 5.65 -13.57
C PRO A 323 30.09 4.48 -12.90
N THR A 324 31.36 4.66 -12.58
CA THR A 324 32.21 3.63 -11.95
C THR A 324 31.69 3.15 -10.59
N CYS A 325 30.98 4.00 -9.84
CA CYS A 325 30.32 3.60 -8.60
C CYS A 325 29.17 2.62 -8.81
N VAL A 326 28.55 2.61 -9.99
CA VAL A 326 27.54 1.61 -10.37
C VAL A 326 28.23 0.35 -10.85
N THR A 327 29.12 0.42 -11.83
CA THR A 327 29.74 -0.79 -12.41
C THR A 327 30.54 -1.57 -11.37
N GLY A 328 31.28 -0.89 -10.49
CA GLY A 328 32.03 -1.49 -9.38
C GLY A 328 31.21 -1.95 -8.15
N ALA A 329 29.92 -1.62 -8.05
CA ALA A 329 29.07 -2.15 -6.99
C ALA A 329 28.61 -3.59 -7.30
N LYS A 330 28.45 -4.45 -6.29
CA LYS A 330 27.87 -5.80 -6.49
C LYS A 330 26.34 -5.73 -6.63
N TYR A 331 25.70 -4.88 -5.83
CA TYR A 331 24.25 -4.73 -5.79
C TYR A 331 23.83 -3.30 -6.14
N HIS A 332 22.66 -3.15 -6.75
CA HIS A 332 22.04 -1.87 -7.04
C HIS A 332 20.65 -1.76 -6.38
N ILE A 333 20.25 -0.55 -6.01
CA ILE A 333 18.91 -0.21 -5.50
C ILE A 333 18.41 1.02 -6.24
N ASN A 334 17.17 0.97 -6.75
CA ASN A 334 16.59 2.03 -7.56
C ASN A 334 15.46 2.74 -6.77
N VAL A 335 15.68 3.99 -6.37
CA VAL A 335 14.72 4.81 -5.61
C VAL A 335 14.19 5.94 -6.51
N ALA A 336 13.02 5.68 -7.08
CA ALA A 336 12.29 6.60 -7.94
C ALA A 336 11.25 7.43 -7.16
N LEU A 337 10.45 8.23 -7.87
CA LEU A 337 9.45 9.12 -7.26
C LEU A 337 8.09 8.91 -7.92
N LEU A 338 7.01 8.94 -7.16
CA LEU A 338 5.65 8.88 -7.71
C LEU A 338 5.36 10.19 -8.44
N ARG A 339 5.45 10.22 -9.78
CA ARG A 339 5.34 11.48 -10.52
C ARG A 339 4.89 11.40 -12.00
N PRO A 340 3.97 12.27 -12.44
CA PRO A 340 3.79 12.61 -13.85
C PRO A 340 5.01 13.32 -14.45
N HIS A 341 5.08 13.38 -15.78
CA HIS A 341 6.16 14.05 -16.49
C HIS A 341 5.72 14.60 -17.85
N SER A 342 5.90 15.90 -18.11
CA SER A 342 5.36 16.57 -19.31
C SER A 342 5.90 16.05 -20.66
N LEU A 343 7.06 15.38 -20.67
CA LEU A 343 7.65 14.72 -21.85
C LEU A 343 7.33 13.22 -22.03
N PHE A 344 7.32 12.40 -20.97
CA PHE A 344 7.16 10.93 -21.03
C PHE A 344 5.84 10.44 -20.40
N GLY A 345 4.99 11.36 -19.91
CA GLY A 345 3.76 11.05 -19.19
C GLY A 345 4.01 10.77 -17.71
N VAL A 346 5.00 9.93 -17.39
CA VAL A 346 5.45 9.62 -16.02
C VAL A 346 6.98 9.60 -15.88
N THR A 347 7.47 9.58 -14.65
CA THR A 347 8.87 9.28 -14.30
C THR A 347 8.91 8.39 -13.07
N LEU A 348 9.14 7.09 -13.30
CA LEU A 348 9.12 6.04 -12.28
C LEU A 348 10.47 5.28 -12.28
N CYS A 349 10.55 4.02 -11.87
CA CYS A 349 11.79 3.26 -11.72
C CYS A 349 12.59 3.13 -13.02
N GLY A 350 11.96 2.78 -14.14
CA GLY A 350 12.64 2.66 -15.43
C GLY A 350 13.28 3.98 -15.87
N LYS A 351 12.56 5.10 -15.72
CA LYS A 351 13.06 6.42 -16.13
C LYS A 351 14.06 7.04 -15.15
N ASN A 352 14.08 6.64 -13.88
CA ASN A 352 15.10 7.08 -12.92
C ASN A 352 16.54 6.75 -13.40
N LEU A 353 16.69 5.67 -14.18
CA LEU A 353 17.97 5.23 -14.75
C LEU A 353 18.61 6.24 -15.72
N PHE A 354 17.86 7.24 -16.23
CA PHE A 354 18.39 8.37 -16.99
C PHE A 354 19.52 9.13 -16.28
N GLY A 355 19.54 9.13 -14.94
CA GLY A 355 20.63 9.73 -14.17
C GLY A 355 21.92 8.90 -14.09
N CYS A 356 22.09 7.89 -14.96
CA CYS A 356 23.27 7.03 -15.02
C CYS A 356 24.10 7.21 -16.31
N LEU A 357 23.73 8.13 -17.21
CA LEU A 357 24.24 8.13 -18.58
C LEU A 357 25.26 9.24 -18.85
N TYR A 358 26.49 8.85 -19.15
CA TYR A 358 27.53 9.69 -19.73
C TYR A 358 27.64 9.46 -21.24
N TRP A 359 27.73 10.56 -22.00
CA TRP A 359 27.99 10.52 -23.44
C TRP A 359 29.41 11.00 -23.73
N ALA A 360 30.22 10.14 -24.35
CA ALA A 360 31.63 10.45 -24.61
C ALA A 360 31.80 11.70 -25.48
N GLY A 361 32.58 12.66 -24.99
CA GLY A 361 32.77 13.96 -25.65
C GLY A 361 31.59 14.93 -25.51
N TYR A 362 30.60 14.63 -24.66
CA TYR A 362 29.48 15.51 -24.35
C TYR A 362 29.35 15.71 -22.83
N ASP A 363 28.38 15.11 -22.14
CA ASP A 363 28.17 15.27 -20.70
C ASP A 363 27.34 14.11 -20.10
N TRP A 364 27.15 14.16 -18.78
CA TRP A 364 26.18 13.37 -18.01
C TRP A 364 24.75 13.90 -18.22
N THR A 365 24.00 13.31 -19.16
CA THR A 365 22.67 13.82 -19.51
C THR A 365 21.80 12.80 -20.25
N PRO A 366 20.48 12.76 -19.99
CA PRO A 366 19.54 11.93 -20.78
C PRO A 366 19.10 12.56 -22.10
N SER A 367 19.53 13.80 -22.41
CA SER A 367 19.06 14.57 -23.57
C SER A 367 19.03 13.78 -24.89
N PRO A 368 20.05 12.97 -25.25
CA PRO A 368 20.03 12.20 -26.51
C PRO A 368 18.94 11.13 -26.60
N LEU A 369 18.34 10.71 -25.48
CA LEU A 369 17.26 9.73 -25.42
C LEU A 369 15.85 10.33 -25.44
N HIS A 370 15.72 11.66 -25.31
CA HIS A 370 14.42 12.30 -25.10
C HIS A 370 13.35 11.97 -26.16
N ASN A 371 13.72 11.71 -27.42
CA ASN A 371 12.77 11.39 -28.49
C ASN A 371 12.32 9.91 -28.51
N TYR A 372 12.99 9.04 -27.74
CA TYR A 372 12.87 7.57 -27.83
C TYR A 372 12.04 6.96 -26.69
N GLY A 373 11.06 7.72 -26.20
CA GLY A 373 10.13 7.34 -25.13
C GLY A 373 9.07 8.40 -24.83
N LEU A 374 8.74 9.25 -25.80
CA LEU A 374 7.78 10.34 -25.59
C LEU A 374 6.37 9.79 -25.34
N ARG A 375 5.58 10.45 -24.49
CA ARG A 375 4.15 10.15 -24.31
C ARG A 375 3.31 10.26 -25.59
N SER A 376 3.83 10.95 -26.60
CA SER A 376 3.23 11.10 -27.94
C SER A 376 3.66 10.01 -28.93
N ASN A 377 4.64 9.16 -28.60
CA ASN A 377 5.06 8.07 -29.47
C ASN A 377 3.91 7.06 -29.65
N ARG A 378 3.94 6.29 -30.73
CA ARG A 378 2.97 5.21 -30.95
C ARG A 378 3.30 4.00 -30.07
N MET A 379 2.28 3.24 -29.70
CA MET A 379 2.48 1.86 -29.21
C MET A 379 3.18 1.03 -30.30
N GLY A 380 4.06 0.10 -29.90
CA GLY A 380 4.94 -0.62 -30.82
C GLY A 380 5.96 0.29 -31.50
N SER A 381 6.54 1.23 -30.73
CA SER A 381 7.77 1.93 -31.11
C SER A 381 8.90 1.57 -30.15
N TYR A 382 10.14 1.63 -30.64
CA TYR A 382 11.32 1.40 -29.82
C TYR A 382 11.31 2.31 -28.57
N ALA A 383 11.62 1.72 -27.42
CA ALA A 383 11.63 2.37 -26.13
C ALA A 383 13.01 2.29 -25.47
N CYS A 384 13.73 3.40 -25.43
CA CYS A 384 15.10 3.45 -24.88
C CYS A 384 15.22 3.07 -23.39
N LEU A 385 14.12 3.06 -22.63
CA LEU A 385 14.11 2.61 -21.24
C LEU A 385 14.33 1.09 -21.12
N VAL A 386 13.99 0.30 -22.14
CA VAL A 386 14.15 -1.16 -22.14
C VAL A 386 15.63 -1.54 -22.10
N ASP A 387 16.47 -0.87 -22.90
CA ASP A 387 17.94 -1.04 -22.85
C ASP A 387 18.52 -0.71 -21.46
N LEU A 388 17.94 0.28 -20.75
CA LEU A 388 18.39 0.66 -19.41
C LEU A 388 17.95 -0.35 -18.34
N ILE A 389 16.69 -0.81 -18.39
CA ILE A 389 16.17 -1.81 -17.45
C ILE A 389 16.86 -3.16 -17.68
N GLY A 390 17.14 -3.53 -18.93
CA GLY A 390 17.80 -4.78 -19.29
C GLY A 390 19.31 -4.82 -19.04
N HIS A 391 19.99 -3.69 -18.82
CA HIS A 391 21.45 -3.66 -18.71
C HIS A 391 21.95 -4.43 -17.46
N PRO A 392 22.98 -5.30 -17.56
CA PRO A 392 23.48 -6.11 -16.44
C PRO A 392 23.91 -5.32 -15.20
N HIS A 393 24.40 -4.09 -15.36
CA HIS A 393 24.80 -3.24 -14.24
C HIS A 393 23.72 -2.27 -13.75
N LEU A 394 22.54 -2.27 -14.38
CA LEU A 394 21.37 -1.53 -13.93
C LEU A 394 20.33 -2.51 -13.41
N GLY A 395 19.27 -2.81 -14.16
CA GLY A 395 18.23 -3.73 -13.70
C GLY A 395 18.74 -5.15 -13.46
N GLY A 396 19.73 -5.62 -14.23
CA GLY A 396 20.34 -6.95 -14.07
C GLY A 396 21.04 -7.20 -12.73
N LYS A 397 21.31 -6.15 -11.92
CA LYS A 397 21.78 -6.27 -10.53
C LYS A 397 21.00 -5.44 -9.51
N THR A 398 19.81 -4.97 -9.89
CA THR A 398 18.93 -4.25 -8.96
C THR A 398 18.19 -5.25 -8.08
N ILE A 399 18.47 -5.22 -6.77
CA ILE A 399 17.87 -6.16 -5.81
C ILE A 399 16.54 -5.66 -5.22
N LEU A 400 16.30 -4.35 -5.32
CA LEU A 400 15.14 -3.66 -4.76
C LEU A 400 14.83 -2.41 -5.60
N TYR A 401 13.56 -2.29 -5.99
CA TYR A 401 12.96 -1.09 -6.57
C TYR A 401 12.05 -0.44 -5.53
N LEU A 402 12.22 0.86 -5.31
CA LEU A 402 11.39 1.68 -4.45
C LEU A 402 10.81 2.86 -5.23
N VAL A 403 9.56 3.21 -4.96
CA VAL A 403 8.98 4.49 -5.35
C VAL A 403 8.66 5.27 -4.08
N ASP A 404 9.38 6.38 -3.88
CA ASP A 404 9.04 7.37 -2.87
C ASP A 404 7.87 8.22 -3.38
N GLY A 405 6.74 8.05 -2.71
CA GLY A 405 5.50 8.77 -2.93
C GLY A 405 5.01 9.43 -1.64
N LEU A 406 5.88 9.85 -0.73
CA LEU A 406 5.44 10.64 0.44
C LEU A 406 4.82 11.96 -0.03
N TYR A 407 5.57 12.70 -0.86
CA TYR A 407 5.14 13.94 -1.48
C TYR A 407 5.20 13.86 -3.01
N ALA A 408 4.16 13.27 -3.62
CA ALA A 408 4.01 13.29 -5.07
C ALA A 408 3.92 14.73 -5.61
N ALA A 409 4.51 14.97 -6.79
CA ALA A 409 4.56 16.29 -7.41
C ALA A 409 3.81 16.33 -8.73
N TYR A 410 3.25 17.50 -9.06
CA TYR A 410 2.42 17.71 -10.25
C TYR A 410 3.11 17.27 -11.55
N ASN A 411 4.40 17.60 -11.70
CA ASN A 411 5.29 17.02 -12.71
C ASN A 411 6.77 17.22 -12.31
N GLN A 412 7.70 16.82 -13.17
CA GLN A 412 9.14 16.78 -12.93
C GLN A 412 9.85 18.12 -12.64
N SER A 413 9.15 19.24 -12.73
CA SER A 413 9.70 20.59 -12.52
C SER A 413 8.75 21.49 -11.73
N SER A 414 7.74 20.90 -11.09
CA SER A 414 6.67 21.61 -10.40
C SER A 414 6.69 21.30 -8.90
N ASN A 415 5.71 21.82 -8.17
CA ASN A 415 5.59 21.58 -6.73
C ASN A 415 4.92 20.24 -6.41
N VAL A 416 5.14 19.79 -5.18
CA VAL A 416 4.37 18.73 -4.49
C VAL A 416 2.89 19.12 -4.45
N ILE A 417 1.99 18.13 -4.58
CA ILE A 417 0.54 18.32 -4.55
C ILE A 417 -0.14 17.28 -3.67
N LYS A 418 -1.23 17.68 -3.00
CA LYS A 418 -2.18 16.75 -2.37
C LYS A 418 -3.02 16.08 -3.46
N PHE A 419 -3.35 14.80 -3.29
CA PHE A 419 -4.11 13.98 -4.25
C PHE A 419 -5.59 13.90 -3.82
N ASP A 420 -6.53 14.08 -4.74
CA ASP A 420 -7.96 13.89 -4.46
C ASP A 420 -8.27 12.42 -4.13
N SER A 421 -7.59 11.47 -4.79
CA SER A 421 -7.70 10.02 -4.55
C SER A 421 -7.18 9.56 -3.19
N PHE A 422 -6.50 10.44 -2.44
CA PHE A 422 -6.00 10.24 -1.08
C PHE A 422 -6.72 11.18 -0.09
N GLY A 423 -8.01 11.46 -0.32
CA GLY A 423 -8.82 12.28 0.60
C GLY A 423 -8.46 13.77 0.58
N ASN A 424 -7.88 14.28 -0.50
CA ASN A 424 -7.26 15.60 -0.58
C ASN A 424 -6.10 15.78 0.43
N ASP A 425 -5.24 14.76 0.53
CA ASP A 425 -4.02 14.81 1.35
C ASP A 425 -2.74 14.44 0.57
N TRP A 426 -1.59 14.53 1.22
CA TRP A 426 -0.31 14.08 0.66
C TRP A 426 -0.34 12.56 0.46
N THR A 427 0.37 12.10 -0.57
CA THR A 427 0.27 10.71 -1.01
C THR A 427 0.81 9.69 -0.03
N SER A 428 1.70 10.09 0.90
CA SER A 428 2.06 9.32 2.11
C SER A 428 2.49 7.88 1.84
N LEU A 429 3.10 7.62 0.67
CA LEU A 429 3.25 6.28 0.08
C LEU A 429 4.71 5.86 -0.08
N ILE A 430 4.99 4.59 0.20
CA ILE A 430 6.14 3.86 -0.35
C ILE A 430 5.63 2.66 -1.13
N LEU A 431 6.10 2.49 -2.37
CA LEU A 431 5.98 1.22 -3.10
C LEU A 431 7.32 0.48 -3.10
N ALA A 432 7.28 -0.86 -3.01
CA ALA A 432 8.46 -1.71 -3.09
C ALA A 432 8.23 -2.96 -3.95
N SER A 433 9.23 -3.34 -4.76
CA SER A 433 9.20 -4.56 -5.58
C SER A 433 10.59 -5.08 -5.95
N GLN A 434 10.64 -6.30 -6.48
CA GLN A 434 11.78 -6.85 -7.22
C GLN A 434 11.52 -6.94 -8.73
N ASP A 435 10.30 -6.62 -9.19
CA ASP A 435 9.91 -6.59 -10.60
C ASP A 435 9.82 -5.11 -11.06
N PRO A 436 10.69 -4.65 -11.98
CA PRO A 436 10.72 -3.26 -12.43
C PRO A 436 9.48 -2.85 -13.23
N ILE A 437 8.77 -3.81 -13.85
CA ILE A 437 7.65 -3.53 -14.73
C ILE A 437 6.35 -3.55 -13.92
N ALA A 438 6.22 -4.46 -12.95
CA ALA A 438 5.08 -4.50 -12.05
C ALA A 438 4.98 -3.21 -11.20
N ILE A 439 6.09 -2.73 -10.62
CA ILE A 439 6.07 -1.52 -9.79
C ILE A 439 5.75 -0.26 -10.59
N ASP A 440 6.28 -0.13 -11.81
CA ASP A 440 5.97 1.01 -12.69
C ASP A 440 4.53 0.93 -13.23
N SER A 441 3.96 -0.28 -13.39
CA SER A 441 2.54 -0.49 -13.71
C SER A 441 1.61 -0.05 -12.58
N VAL A 442 1.91 -0.46 -11.34
CA VAL A 442 1.14 -0.04 -10.15
C VAL A 442 1.22 1.47 -9.95
N ALA A 443 2.42 2.06 -10.07
CA ALA A 443 2.58 3.49 -9.91
C ALA A 443 1.91 4.31 -11.03
N LEU A 444 1.87 3.79 -12.27
CA LEU A 444 1.03 4.36 -13.34
C LEU A 444 -0.46 4.28 -12.99
N ASP A 445 -0.92 3.18 -12.43
CA ASP A 445 -2.33 2.98 -12.05
C ASP A 445 -2.79 3.96 -10.98
N ILE A 446 -1.92 4.30 -10.03
CA ILE A 446 -2.16 5.40 -9.08
C ILE A 446 -2.27 6.74 -9.82
N LEU A 447 -1.24 7.08 -10.60
CA LEU A 447 -1.12 8.40 -11.23
C LEU A 447 -2.23 8.71 -12.24
N ARG A 448 -2.69 7.72 -13.03
CA ARG A 448 -3.76 7.91 -14.02
C ARG A 448 -5.15 8.06 -13.38
N ASN A 449 -5.34 7.53 -12.17
CA ASN A 449 -6.60 7.60 -11.44
C ASN A 449 -6.66 8.78 -10.46
N GLU A 450 -5.60 9.61 -10.40
CA GLU A 450 -5.60 10.88 -9.68
C GLU A 450 -6.05 12.04 -10.59
N PRO A 451 -7.20 12.69 -10.34
CA PRO A 451 -7.70 13.80 -11.15
C PRO A 451 -6.75 14.99 -11.31
N ARG A 452 -5.88 15.24 -10.32
CA ARG A 452 -4.90 16.35 -10.36
C ARG A 452 -3.65 16.04 -11.19
N CYS A 453 -3.40 14.78 -11.54
CA CYS A 453 -2.23 14.34 -12.33
C CYS A 453 -2.42 14.54 -13.84
N VAL A 454 -2.79 15.75 -14.26
CA VAL A 454 -3.20 16.06 -15.65
C VAL A 454 -2.09 15.95 -16.71
N ASP A 455 -0.83 15.72 -16.32
CA ASP A 455 0.28 15.41 -17.26
C ASP A 455 0.36 13.91 -17.64
N VAL A 456 -0.47 13.05 -17.03
CA VAL A 456 -0.61 11.61 -17.35
C VAL A 456 -1.54 11.45 -18.58
N VAL A 457 -1.01 11.85 -19.73
CA VAL A 457 -1.73 11.94 -21.01
C VAL A 457 -0.92 11.30 -22.14
N GLY A 458 -1.61 10.83 -23.19
CA GLY A 458 -0.99 10.34 -24.42
C GLY A 458 -0.76 8.82 -24.48
N GLN A 459 -0.86 8.29 -25.71
CA GLN A 459 -0.87 6.84 -26.00
C GLN A 459 0.48 6.13 -25.80
N GLY A 460 1.60 6.86 -25.80
CA GLY A 460 2.95 6.26 -25.73
C GLY A 460 3.44 6.00 -24.31
N LEU A 461 2.60 6.26 -23.31
CA LEU A 461 2.98 6.31 -21.90
C LEU A 461 3.35 4.92 -21.36
N GLU A 462 2.55 3.89 -21.68
CA GLU A 462 2.77 2.49 -21.30
C GLU A 462 3.65 1.71 -22.30
N ASN A 463 4.05 2.31 -23.42
CA ASN A 463 4.77 1.62 -24.50
C ASN A 463 6.05 0.93 -24.00
N TYR A 464 6.80 1.54 -23.09
CA TYR A 464 8.02 0.91 -22.55
C TYR A 464 7.72 -0.27 -21.60
N LEU A 465 6.55 -0.29 -20.95
CA LEU A 465 6.13 -1.42 -20.10
C LEU A 465 5.81 -2.63 -20.97
N HIS A 466 5.07 -2.42 -22.06
CA HIS A 466 4.82 -3.43 -23.08
C HIS A 466 6.11 -3.96 -23.74
N GLU A 467 7.00 -3.05 -24.18
CA GLU A 467 8.27 -3.42 -24.81
C GLU A 467 9.23 -4.16 -23.85
N ALA A 468 9.21 -3.84 -22.55
CA ALA A 468 10.03 -4.50 -21.54
C ALA A 468 9.43 -5.84 -21.07
N ALA A 469 8.12 -5.90 -20.89
CA ALA A 469 7.40 -7.14 -20.56
C ALA A 469 7.58 -8.20 -21.65
N LEU A 470 7.67 -7.78 -22.92
CA LEU A 470 7.84 -8.65 -24.08
C LEU A 470 9.21 -8.50 -24.76
N ALA A 471 10.30 -8.20 -24.03
CA ALA A 471 11.60 -7.87 -24.64
C ALA A 471 12.21 -8.99 -25.53
N ASP A 472 11.77 -10.24 -25.35
CA ASP A 472 12.07 -11.40 -26.19
C ASP A 472 11.33 -11.40 -27.55
N ALA A 473 10.17 -10.76 -27.63
CA ALA A 473 9.37 -10.58 -28.84
C ALA A 473 8.62 -9.22 -28.83
N PRO A 474 9.34 -8.09 -28.81
CA PRO A 474 8.73 -6.80 -28.46
C PRO A 474 7.86 -6.28 -29.61
N PRO A 475 6.75 -5.58 -29.32
CA PRO A 475 5.83 -5.08 -30.34
C PRO A 475 6.47 -4.21 -31.44
N SER A 476 7.56 -3.50 -31.15
CA SER A 476 8.34 -2.72 -32.11
C SER A 476 9.24 -3.55 -33.04
N GLY A 477 9.49 -4.83 -32.72
CA GLY A 477 10.46 -5.70 -33.38
C GLY A 477 11.93 -5.42 -33.02
N SER A 478 12.22 -4.43 -32.18
CA SER A 478 13.58 -4.03 -31.78
C SER A 478 14.38 -5.20 -31.21
N PHE A 479 15.68 -5.29 -31.51
CA PHE A 479 16.59 -6.25 -30.88
C PHE A 479 17.30 -5.55 -29.71
N TYR A 480 16.75 -5.70 -28.50
CA TYR A 480 17.35 -5.17 -27.27
C TYR A 480 18.49 -6.10 -26.82
N ASP A 481 19.71 -5.54 -26.76
CA ASP A 481 21.00 -6.17 -26.45
C ASP A 481 21.92 -5.08 -25.88
N PRO A 482 21.69 -4.68 -24.61
CA PRO A 482 22.24 -3.44 -24.06
C PRO A 482 23.71 -3.53 -23.64
N ASP A 483 24.25 -4.73 -23.46
CA ASP A 483 25.67 -5.01 -23.20
C ASP A 483 26.45 -5.49 -24.45
N GLY A 484 25.76 -5.86 -25.53
CA GLY A 484 26.35 -6.20 -26.82
C GLY A 484 26.85 -7.65 -26.92
N ASP A 485 26.34 -8.54 -26.08
CA ASP A 485 26.74 -9.95 -26.01
C ASP A 485 26.08 -10.81 -27.12
N ARG A 486 25.23 -10.18 -27.95
CA ARG A 486 24.44 -10.75 -29.06
C ARG A 486 23.29 -11.66 -28.62
N LYS A 487 22.93 -11.69 -27.34
CA LYS A 487 21.69 -12.29 -26.87
C LYS A 487 20.63 -11.19 -26.77
N ARG A 488 19.46 -11.52 -27.29
CA ARG A 488 18.26 -10.72 -27.07
C ARG A 488 17.85 -10.82 -25.60
N LEU A 489 17.45 -9.70 -24.99
CA LEU A 489 16.83 -9.71 -23.67
C LEU A 489 15.63 -10.66 -23.60
N ALA A 490 15.49 -11.35 -22.46
CA ALA A 490 14.22 -11.98 -22.09
C ALA A 490 13.27 -10.94 -21.47
N SER A 491 11.99 -11.29 -21.32
CA SER A 491 11.02 -10.51 -20.52
C SER A 491 11.63 -9.97 -19.22
N LEU A 492 11.50 -8.66 -19.00
CA LEU A 492 12.09 -7.95 -17.87
C LEU A 492 11.18 -7.87 -16.63
N GLY A 493 9.92 -8.27 -16.77
CA GLY A 493 8.90 -8.20 -15.72
C GLY A 493 7.50 -8.44 -16.27
N VAL A 494 6.49 -8.32 -15.40
CA VAL A 494 5.07 -8.44 -15.78
C VAL A 494 4.40 -7.06 -15.84
N HIS A 495 3.51 -6.88 -16.83
CA HIS A 495 2.67 -5.69 -16.97
C HIS A 495 1.20 -6.10 -17.02
N GLU A 496 0.37 -5.40 -16.26
CA GLU A 496 -1.09 -5.34 -16.39
C GLU A 496 -1.65 -4.15 -15.60
N HIS A 497 -2.97 -3.99 -15.66
CA HIS A 497 -3.75 -2.99 -14.95
C HIS A 497 -4.75 -3.63 -13.99
N TRP A 498 -5.03 -2.95 -12.87
CA TRP A 498 -6.01 -3.43 -11.88
C TRP A 498 -7.44 -3.44 -12.44
N ASN A 499 -8.33 -4.18 -11.76
CA ASN A 499 -9.76 -4.21 -12.07
C ASN A 499 -10.43 -2.82 -12.05
N ASN A 500 -10.20 -2.04 -10.99
CA ASN A 500 -10.70 -0.67 -10.80
C ASN A 500 -9.95 0.05 -9.65
N PRO A 501 -9.97 1.39 -9.54
CA PRO A 501 -9.19 2.14 -8.54
C PRO A 501 -9.71 2.05 -7.09
N VAL A 502 -10.88 1.44 -6.85
CA VAL A 502 -11.43 1.21 -5.51
C VAL A 502 -10.87 -0.09 -4.94
N ASP A 503 -11.08 -1.20 -5.66
CA ASP A 503 -10.66 -2.54 -5.21
C ASP A 503 -9.15 -2.78 -5.43
N ARG A 504 -8.57 -2.20 -6.48
CA ARG A 504 -7.13 -2.24 -6.82
C ARG A 504 -6.56 -3.66 -6.97
N GLN A 505 -7.39 -4.61 -7.43
CA GLN A 505 -7.02 -6.02 -7.53
C GLN A 505 -6.44 -6.37 -8.90
N TYR A 506 -5.26 -6.98 -8.87
CA TYR A 506 -4.55 -7.54 -10.03
C TYR A 506 -4.83 -9.04 -10.20
N SER A 507 -4.32 -9.66 -11.28
CA SER A 507 -4.68 -11.04 -11.64
C SER A 507 -4.28 -12.07 -10.57
N ARG A 508 -3.18 -11.85 -9.83
CA ARG A 508 -2.81 -12.72 -8.71
C ARG A 508 -3.69 -12.49 -7.48
N ASN A 509 -4.10 -11.24 -7.21
CA ASN A 509 -5.04 -10.94 -6.11
C ASN A 509 -6.40 -11.62 -6.32
N LEU A 510 -6.83 -11.75 -7.57
CA LEU A 510 -8.08 -12.40 -7.96
C LEU A 510 -7.96 -13.93 -8.12
N GLY A 511 -6.74 -14.48 -8.14
CA GLY A 511 -6.49 -15.91 -8.39
C GLY A 511 -6.79 -16.35 -9.84
N ILE A 512 -6.80 -15.42 -10.80
CA ILE A 512 -7.16 -15.68 -12.21
C ILE A 512 -5.97 -15.69 -13.18
N GLY A 513 -4.76 -15.36 -12.73
CA GLY A 513 -3.55 -15.43 -13.55
C GLY A 513 -2.26 -15.07 -12.80
N GLU A 514 -1.12 -15.37 -13.41
CA GLU A 514 0.23 -15.17 -12.85
C GLU A 514 0.75 -13.72 -12.99
N GLY A 515 -0.16 -12.74 -12.92
CA GLY A 515 0.11 -11.32 -13.17
C GLY A 515 0.84 -10.58 -12.04
N ILE A 516 0.36 -9.39 -11.69
CA ILE A 516 0.81 -8.60 -10.55
C ILE A 516 0.09 -9.09 -9.27
N GLU A 517 0.77 -9.03 -8.14
CA GLU A 517 0.20 -9.17 -6.79
C GLU A 517 0.40 -7.86 -6.02
N LEU A 518 -0.66 -7.09 -5.82
CA LEU A 518 -0.61 -5.91 -4.96
C LEU A 518 -0.82 -6.32 -3.50
N VAL A 519 0.15 -6.02 -2.62
CA VAL A 519 0.05 -6.25 -1.17
C VAL A 519 -0.10 -4.91 -0.47
N LEU A 520 -1.28 -4.67 0.10
CA LEU A 520 -1.55 -3.49 0.94
C LEU A 520 -1.13 -3.80 2.38
N THR A 521 -0.39 -2.91 3.04
CA THR A 521 -0.12 -3.02 4.49
C THR A 521 -1.08 -2.15 5.30
N SER A 522 -1.31 -2.52 6.55
CA SER A 522 -2.18 -1.75 7.47
C SER A 522 -1.48 -0.49 8.00
N PRO A 523 -2.24 0.62 8.20
CA PRO A 523 -1.70 1.85 8.73
C PRO A 523 -1.40 1.77 10.24
N MET A 524 -0.45 2.57 10.70
CA MET A 524 -0.13 2.81 12.10
C MET A 524 -0.89 4.02 12.64
N ASP A 525 -1.23 3.95 13.92
CA ASP A 525 -1.41 5.18 14.72
C ASP A 525 -0.52 5.08 15.96
N PRO A 526 0.49 5.96 16.14
CA PRO A 526 1.29 6.05 17.36
C PRO A 526 0.48 6.25 18.65
N ASN A 527 -0.73 6.85 18.55
CA ASN A 527 -1.67 6.99 19.66
C ASN A 527 -2.73 5.88 19.70
N GLY A 528 -2.64 4.92 18.78
CA GLY A 528 -3.66 3.92 18.51
C GLY A 528 -3.84 2.99 19.70
N PRO A 529 -5.09 2.62 20.04
CA PRO A 529 -5.37 1.91 21.27
C PRO A 529 -4.92 0.43 21.23
N VAL A 530 -4.55 -0.09 20.05
CA VAL A 530 -4.04 -1.45 19.87
C VAL A 530 -2.54 -1.42 19.60
N LYS A 531 -1.74 -2.21 20.33
CA LYS A 531 -0.28 -2.24 20.24
C LYS A 531 0.29 -3.64 20.06
N ASN A 532 1.18 -3.81 19.08
CA ASN A 532 2.05 -4.99 19.00
C ASN A 532 3.26 -4.78 19.93
N LEU A 533 3.38 -5.58 21.00
CA LEU A 533 4.46 -5.43 21.97
C LEU A 533 5.84 -5.79 21.42
N ARG A 534 5.93 -6.67 20.41
CA ARG A 534 7.22 -7.08 19.83
C ARG A 534 7.81 -5.97 18.96
N THR A 535 6.98 -5.31 18.15
CA THR A 535 7.43 -4.23 17.25
C THR A 535 7.37 -2.85 17.91
N GLY A 536 6.61 -2.70 19.00
CA GLY A 536 6.29 -1.42 19.61
C GLY A 536 5.26 -0.60 18.85
N THR A 537 4.77 -1.09 17.71
CA THR A 537 3.84 -0.41 16.80
C THR A 537 2.44 -0.33 17.39
N CYS A 538 1.83 0.84 17.29
CA CYS A 538 0.44 1.08 17.67
C CYS A 538 -0.45 1.25 16.40
N TYR A 539 -1.74 0.94 16.54
CA TYR A 539 -2.73 0.79 15.47
C TYR A 539 -4.11 1.28 15.93
N ASP A 540 -4.87 1.87 15.00
CA ASP A 540 -6.28 2.26 15.21
C ASP A 540 -7.22 1.06 15.38
N SER A 541 -6.88 -0.11 14.85
CA SER A 541 -7.77 -1.28 14.82
C SER A 541 -7.06 -2.60 15.14
N ILE A 542 -7.82 -3.52 15.72
CA ILE A 542 -7.39 -4.87 16.07
C ILE A 542 -7.02 -5.65 14.80
N GLY A 543 -7.82 -5.54 13.75
CA GLY A 543 -7.55 -6.16 12.44
C GLY A 543 -6.24 -5.68 11.81
N SER A 544 -5.87 -4.40 11.99
CA SER A 544 -4.61 -3.85 11.49
C SER A 544 -3.41 -4.44 12.23
N ALA A 545 -3.48 -4.49 13.56
CA ALA A 545 -2.43 -5.09 14.37
C ALA A 545 -2.27 -6.59 14.09
N ILE A 546 -3.37 -7.33 13.91
CA ILE A 546 -3.36 -8.76 13.54
C ILE A 546 -2.83 -8.94 12.11
N GLY A 547 -3.10 -8.04 11.18
CA GLY A 547 -2.57 -8.07 9.81
C GLY A 547 -1.05 -8.11 9.79
N ASP A 548 -0.42 -7.17 10.50
CA ASP A 548 1.03 -7.03 10.66
C ASP A 548 1.66 -8.11 11.57
N ALA A 549 0.89 -8.75 12.45
CA ALA A 549 1.41 -9.68 13.46
C ALA A 549 2.11 -10.92 12.86
N GLY A 550 3.30 -11.23 13.37
CA GLY A 550 3.98 -12.52 13.16
C GLY A 550 3.59 -13.57 14.23
N PRO A 551 3.95 -14.85 14.05
CA PRO A 551 3.80 -15.86 15.09
C PRO A 551 4.58 -15.50 16.36
N GLY A 552 3.96 -15.70 17.52
CA GLY A 552 4.49 -15.32 18.83
C GLY A 552 4.26 -13.85 19.23
N ASP A 553 3.67 -13.04 18.36
CA ASP A 553 3.38 -11.64 18.68
C ASP A 553 2.31 -11.52 19.77
N VAL A 554 2.50 -10.55 20.66
CA VAL A 554 1.52 -10.16 21.68
C VAL A 554 0.89 -8.84 21.23
N ILE A 555 -0.38 -8.90 20.87
CA ILE A 555 -1.23 -7.76 20.52
C ILE A 555 -2.02 -7.38 21.76
N VAL A 556 -1.80 -6.16 22.24
CA VAL A 556 -2.43 -5.58 23.43
C VAL A 556 -3.48 -4.56 23.00
N ILE A 557 -4.68 -4.66 23.56
CA ILE A 557 -5.83 -3.80 23.29
C ILE A 557 -6.12 -2.95 24.53
N SER A 558 -6.19 -1.63 24.36
CA SER A 558 -6.56 -0.70 25.43
C SER A 558 -8.09 -0.68 25.65
N PRO A 559 -8.58 -0.30 26.84
CA PRO A 559 -10.00 -0.07 27.09
C PRO A 559 -10.64 0.80 26.01
N GLY A 560 -11.79 0.36 25.49
CA GLY A 560 -12.47 0.92 24.35
C GLY A 560 -13.53 -0.03 23.80
N VAL A 561 -14.40 0.51 22.94
CA VAL A 561 -15.45 -0.24 22.23
C VAL A 561 -15.05 -0.39 20.77
N TYR A 562 -14.88 -1.63 20.33
CA TYR A 562 -14.36 -2.01 19.02
C TYR A 562 -15.48 -2.65 18.18
N THR A 563 -15.91 -1.94 17.14
CA THR A 563 -17.01 -2.37 16.24
C THR A 563 -16.48 -3.02 14.96
N GLU A 564 -15.48 -3.89 15.10
CA GLU A 564 -14.84 -4.66 14.02
C GLU A 564 -14.92 -6.19 14.26
N SER A 565 -15.06 -6.98 13.20
CA SER A 565 -14.93 -8.45 13.31
C SER A 565 -13.46 -8.84 13.38
N VAL A 566 -13.04 -9.43 14.49
CA VAL A 566 -11.66 -9.89 14.69
C VAL A 566 -11.46 -11.25 14.00
N CYS A 567 -10.43 -11.36 13.15
CA CYS A 567 -10.13 -12.57 12.38
C CYS A 567 -8.67 -13.00 12.52
N ILE A 568 -8.44 -14.15 13.17
CA ILE A 568 -7.12 -14.76 13.36
C ILE A 568 -7.04 -16.02 12.48
N ALA A 569 -6.47 -15.88 11.28
CA ALA A 569 -6.40 -16.96 10.29
C ALA A 569 -4.96 -17.50 10.13
N ASN A 570 -4.72 -18.74 10.56
CA ASN A 570 -3.44 -19.44 10.53
C ASN A 570 -2.28 -18.65 11.21
N LYS A 571 -2.57 -17.95 12.31
CA LYS A 571 -1.58 -17.24 13.13
C LYS A 571 -1.64 -17.74 14.57
N ASP A 572 -0.48 -18.04 15.14
CA ASP A 572 -0.32 -18.30 16.57
C ASP A 572 0.18 -17.02 17.25
N ILE A 573 -0.76 -16.21 17.76
CA ILE A 573 -0.51 -14.92 18.43
C ILE A 573 -1.25 -14.88 19.77
N VAL A 574 -0.82 -13.98 20.66
CA VAL A 574 -1.57 -13.64 21.88
C VAL A 574 -2.33 -12.34 21.62
N LEU A 575 -3.65 -12.39 21.66
CA LEU A 575 -4.52 -11.21 21.61
C LEU A 575 -5.08 -10.96 23.01
N ARG A 576 -4.75 -9.82 23.63
CA ARG A 576 -5.14 -9.55 25.03
C ARG A 576 -5.50 -8.09 25.28
N SER A 577 -6.20 -7.83 26.38
CA SER A 577 -6.28 -6.47 26.93
C SER A 577 -4.94 -6.02 27.55
N VAL A 578 -4.84 -4.73 27.90
CA VAL A 578 -3.67 -4.17 28.62
C VAL A 578 -3.38 -4.92 29.92
N ASP A 579 -4.42 -5.21 30.69
CA ASP A 579 -4.36 -5.99 31.92
C ASP A 579 -5.51 -7.01 31.97
N PRO A 580 -5.27 -8.28 31.61
CA PRO A 580 -6.30 -9.30 31.61
C PRO A 580 -6.66 -9.83 32.99
N ASN A 581 -5.97 -9.38 34.06
CA ASN A 581 -6.26 -9.77 35.44
C ASN A 581 -7.11 -8.71 36.17
N SER A 582 -7.43 -7.58 35.52
CA SER A 582 -8.32 -6.56 36.06
C SER A 582 -9.70 -6.67 35.42
N LEU A 583 -10.70 -7.09 36.17
CA LEU A 583 -12.09 -7.23 35.70
C LEU A 583 -12.61 -5.93 35.04
N ASP A 584 -12.28 -4.77 35.60
CA ASP A 584 -12.65 -3.46 35.02
C ASP A 584 -12.03 -3.22 33.64
N VAL A 585 -10.77 -3.63 33.43
CA VAL A 585 -10.10 -3.55 32.12
C VAL A 585 -10.71 -4.54 31.14
N VAL A 586 -11.00 -5.78 31.56
CA VAL A 586 -11.67 -6.80 30.74
C VAL A 586 -13.06 -6.33 30.31
N LYS A 587 -13.86 -5.79 31.24
CA LYS A 587 -15.20 -5.23 30.99
C LYS A 587 -15.18 -4.02 30.05
N SER A 588 -14.16 -3.17 30.16
CA SER A 588 -14.04 -1.95 29.35
C SER A 588 -13.32 -2.17 28.01
N THR A 589 -12.78 -3.37 27.75
CA THR A 589 -12.18 -3.75 26.46
C THR A 589 -13.16 -4.63 25.68
N VAL A 590 -14.06 -4.00 24.91
CA VAL A 590 -15.27 -4.62 24.35
C VAL A 590 -15.19 -4.74 22.82
N ILE A 591 -15.40 -5.94 22.28
CA ILE A 591 -15.71 -6.17 20.86
C ILE A 591 -17.22 -6.37 20.74
N GLU A 592 -17.93 -5.54 19.96
CA GLU A 592 -19.40 -5.62 19.88
C GLU A 592 -20.03 -5.25 18.53
N GLY A 593 -21.34 -5.55 18.41
CA GLY A 593 -22.20 -5.05 17.32
C GLY A 593 -21.95 -5.68 15.95
N VAL A 594 -21.09 -6.68 15.86
CA VAL A 594 -20.60 -7.30 14.61
C VAL A 594 -21.15 -8.71 14.38
N PRO A 595 -21.22 -9.20 13.12
CA PRO A 595 -21.78 -10.53 12.81
C PRO A 595 -21.06 -11.69 13.52
N ILE A 596 -19.75 -11.59 13.69
CA ILE A 596 -18.92 -12.48 14.52
C ILE A 596 -17.92 -11.60 15.25
N GLY A 597 -17.82 -11.74 16.58
CA GLY A 597 -16.90 -10.98 17.41
C GLY A 597 -15.45 -11.37 17.17
N VAL A 598 -15.09 -12.59 17.55
CA VAL A 598 -13.76 -13.18 17.30
C VAL A 598 -13.89 -14.46 16.48
N SER A 599 -13.10 -14.57 15.42
CA SER A 599 -13.10 -15.71 14.51
C SER A 599 -11.68 -16.26 14.34
N ILE A 600 -11.50 -17.57 14.55
CA ILE A 600 -10.20 -18.24 14.60
C ILE A 600 -10.22 -19.43 13.64
N PHE A 601 -9.35 -19.38 12.63
CA PHE A 601 -9.40 -20.29 11.48
C PHE A 601 -8.06 -20.96 11.20
N GLY A 602 -8.13 -22.28 10.93
CA GLY A 602 -6.96 -23.05 10.53
C GLY A 602 -6.15 -23.59 11.70
N ARG A 603 -5.04 -24.27 11.40
CA ARG A 603 -4.25 -25.00 12.40
C ARG A 603 -3.48 -24.02 13.29
N THR A 604 -4.14 -23.57 14.35
CA THR A 604 -3.53 -22.87 15.49
C THR A 604 -3.28 -23.86 16.63
N GLY A 605 -2.19 -23.65 17.37
CA GLY A 605 -1.81 -24.46 18.54
C GLY A 605 -1.23 -23.66 19.70
N ALA A 606 -0.85 -22.40 19.48
CA ALA A 606 -0.41 -21.45 20.50
C ALA A 606 -1.13 -20.10 20.43
N CYS A 607 -2.12 -19.94 19.55
CA CYS A 607 -3.05 -18.81 19.55
C CYS A 607 -3.78 -18.69 20.89
N LYS A 608 -3.69 -17.53 21.54
CA LYS A 608 -4.38 -17.21 22.80
C LYS A 608 -5.23 -15.94 22.64
N VAL A 609 -6.45 -15.96 23.17
CA VAL A 609 -7.28 -14.76 23.36
C VAL A 609 -7.52 -14.60 24.85
N GLU A 610 -7.23 -13.42 25.41
CA GLU A 610 -7.10 -13.26 26.85
C GLU A 610 -7.68 -11.93 27.38
N GLY A 611 -8.56 -11.99 28.37
CA GLY A 611 -9.04 -10.79 29.08
C GLY A 611 -9.84 -9.81 28.22
N LEU A 612 -10.72 -10.29 27.35
CA LEU A 612 -11.58 -9.46 26.49
C LEU A 612 -13.07 -9.70 26.76
N THR A 613 -13.88 -8.65 26.61
CA THR A 613 -15.34 -8.76 26.52
C THR A 613 -15.77 -8.81 25.07
N ILE A 614 -16.60 -9.80 24.72
CA ILE A 614 -17.17 -10.01 23.39
C ILE A 614 -18.69 -10.01 23.58
N ALA A 615 -19.35 -8.95 23.13
CA ALA A 615 -20.72 -8.63 23.51
C ALA A 615 -21.61 -8.34 22.29
N SER A 616 -22.91 -8.68 22.36
CA SER A 616 -23.92 -8.24 21.38
C SER A 616 -23.63 -8.64 19.91
N CYS A 617 -22.75 -9.61 19.68
CA CYS A 617 -22.37 -10.08 18.34
C CYS A 617 -23.46 -10.99 17.74
N GLY A 618 -23.35 -11.35 16.45
CA GLY A 618 -24.16 -12.43 15.87
C GLY A 618 -23.74 -13.80 16.44
N ILE A 619 -22.44 -14.07 16.47
CA ILE A 619 -21.78 -15.15 17.22
C ILE A 619 -20.65 -14.50 18.02
N GLY A 620 -20.47 -14.86 19.29
CA GLY A 620 -19.37 -14.32 20.10
C GLY A 620 -18.00 -14.77 19.58
N VAL A 621 -17.67 -16.06 19.77
CA VAL A 621 -16.43 -16.68 19.28
C VAL A 621 -16.74 -17.80 18.29
N GLN A 622 -16.08 -17.81 17.13
CA GLN A 622 -16.14 -18.91 16.17
C GLN A 622 -14.76 -19.55 15.97
N CYS A 623 -14.64 -20.86 16.17
CA CYS A 623 -13.45 -21.63 15.80
C CYS A 623 -13.77 -22.62 14.67
N ARG A 624 -12.91 -22.67 13.64
CA ARG A 624 -12.92 -23.77 12.66
C ARG A 624 -11.53 -24.32 12.41
N ARG A 625 -11.38 -25.64 12.60
CA ARG A 625 -10.12 -26.39 12.44
C ARG A 625 -8.99 -25.84 13.33
N ALA A 626 -9.35 -25.23 14.46
CA ALA A 626 -8.49 -24.44 15.32
C ALA A 626 -8.54 -24.93 16.77
N SER A 627 -7.45 -24.77 17.52
CA SER A 627 -7.36 -25.15 18.94
C SER A 627 -6.73 -24.04 19.79
N PRO A 628 -7.36 -22.85 19.86
CA PRO A 628 -6.86 -21.74 20.64
C PRO A 628 -7.09 -21.93 22.15
N ILE A 629 -6.38 -21.12 22.95
CA ILE A 629 -6.68 -20.93 24.37
C ILE A 629 -7.52 -19.65 24.51
N LEU A 630 -8.67 -19.74 25.18
CA LEU A 630 -9.45 -18.59 25.65
C LEU A 630 -9.26 -18.48 27.17
N ASP A 631 -8.92 -17.29 27.67
CA ASP A 631 -8.50 -17.10 29.06
C ASP A 631 -9.07 -15.80 29.63
N ARG A 632 -9.77 -15.81 30.77
CA ARG A 632 -10.40 -14.59 31.37
C ARG A 632 -11.32 -13.79 30.41
N CYS A 633 -11.88 -14.44 29.38
CA CYS A 633 -12.80 -13.81 28.41
C CYS A 633 -14.26 -13.82 28.89
N ARG A 634 -14.99 -12.74 28.57
CA ARG A 634 -16.44 -12.59 28.82
C ARG A 634 -17.20 -12.61 27.50
N ILE A 635 -18.02 -13.63 27.26
CA ILE A 635 -18.70 -13.89 25.99
C ILE A 635 -20.22 -13.81 26.24
N ILE A 636 -20.79 -12.63 26.03
CA ILE A 636 -22.09 -12.27 26.61
C ILE A 636 -23.08 -11.70 25.58
N SER A 637 -24.37 -11.96 25.79
CA SER A 637 -25.46 -11.31 25.06
C SER A 637 -25.38 -11.40 23.51
N SER A 638 -24.70 -12.41 22.96
CA SER A 638 -24.69 -12.66 21.51
C SER A 638 -26.09 -13.02 21.03
N HIS A 639 -26.47 -12.64 19.82
CA HIS A 639 -27.78 -12.94 19.24
C HIS A 639 -27.96 -14.44 18.93
N GLY A 640 -26.87 -15.12 18.57
CA GLY A 640 -26.78 -16.57 18.38
C GLY A 640 -25.95 -17.22 19.51
N PRO A 641 -25.22 -18.31 19.21
CA PRO A 641 -24.36 -18.96 20.20
C PRO A 641 -23.26 -18.04 20.74
N GLY A 642 -22.90 -18.21 22.01
CA GLY A 642 -21.73 -17.56 22.60
C GLY A 642 -20.44 -18.03 21.94
N VAL A 643 -20.24 -19.35 21.89
CA VAL A 643 -19.11 -20.00 21.21
C VAL A 643 -19.64 -21.02 20.20
N SER A 644 -19.11 -21.04 18.97
CA SER A 644 -19.45 -22.03 17.93
C SER A 644 -18.18 -22.70 17.37
N LEU A 645 -18.13 -24.04 17.46
CA LEU A 645 -16.95 -24.87 17.20
C LEU A 645 -17.23 -25.88 16.09
N ALA A 646 -16.55 -25.74 14.94
CA ALA A 646 -16.69 -26.66 13.80
C ALA A 646 -15.34 -27.23 13.30
N ASP A 647 -15.39 -28.14 12.34
CA ASP A 647 -14.23 -28.71 11.63
C ASP A 647 -13.17 -29.34 12.55
N SER A 648 -13.59 -30.07 13.59
CA SER A 648 -12.71 -30.68 14.62
C SER A 648 -11.90 -29.67 15.43
N SER A 649 -12.48 -28.50 15.74
CA SER A 649 -11.87 -27.54 16.65
C SER A 649 -11.80 -28.09 18.07
N SER A 650 -10.76 -27.72 18.83
CA SER A 650 -10.52 -28.22 20.19
C SER A 650 -9.93 -27.14 21.11
N PRO A 651 -10.61 -25.98 21.31
CA PRO A 651 -10.14 -24.95 22.23
C PRO A 651 -10.11 -25.43 23.70
N THR A 652 -9.24 -24.79 24.47
CA THR A 652 -9.29 -24.79 25.93
C THR A 652 -9.79 -23.43 26.38
N MET A 653 -10.73 -23.41 27.33
CA MET A 653 -11.25 -22.20 27.96
C MET A 653 -10.94 -22.26 29.46
N THR A 654 -10.41 -21.17 30.01
CA THR A 654 -10.11 -21.05 31.44
C THR A 654 -10.58 -19.71 31.99
N ASN A 655 -11.22 -19.69 33.16
CA ASN A 655 -11.78 -18.48 33.79
C ASN A 655 -12.69 -17.65 32.86
N CYS A 656 -13.38 -18.33 31.95
CA CYS A 656 -14.26 -17.68 30.97
C CYS A 656 -15.72 -17.67 31.41
N LEU A 657 -16.38 -16.53 31.17
CA LEU A 657 -17.83 -16.37 31.31
C LEU A 657 -18.51 -16.51 29.95
N VAL A 658 -19.54 -17.35 29.85
CA VAL A 658 -20.38 -17.49 28.66
C VAL A 658 -21.85 -17.34 29.06
N ALA A 659 -22.37 -16.11 29.01
CA ALA A 659 -23.64 -15.79 29.67
C ALA A 659 -24.66 -15.00 28.84
N GLY A 660 -25.95 -15.32 29.03
CA GLY A 660 -27.06 -14.56 28.45
C GLY A 660 -27.15 -14.53 26.92
N ASN A 661 -26.47 -15.45 26.22
CA ASN A 661 -26.50 -15.50 24.76
C ASN A 661 -27.85 -16.05 24.25
N GLY A 662 -28.33 -15.55 23.11
CA GLY A 662 -29.61 -15.90 22.48
C GLY A 662 -29.65 -17.26 21.80
N GLY A 663 -28.51 -17.93 21.67
CA GLY A 663 -28.38 -19.34 21.28
C GLY A 663 -27.86 -20.21 22.43
N HIS A 664 -27.16 -21.29 22.07
CA HIS A 664 -26.42 -22.11 23.03
C HIS A 664 -25.27 -21.31 23.67
N GLY A 665 -24.86 -21.67 24.88
CA GLY A 665 -23.62 -21.14 25.47
C GLY A 665 -22.44 -21.53 24.59
N ILE A 666 -22.20 -22.83 24.44
CA ILE A 666 -21.20 -23.41 23.55
C ILE A 666 -21.84 -24.46 22.63
N GLU A 667 -21.79 -24.19 21.32
CA GLU A 667 -22.24 -25.06 20.25
C GLU A 667 -21.05 -25.78 19.60
N MET A 668 -21.11 -27.11 19.50
CA MET A 668 -20.11 -27.95 18.85
C MET A 668 -20.74 -28.68 17.66
N VAL A 669 -20.64 -28.07 16.47
CA VAL A 669 -21.29 -28.56 15.25
C VAL A 669 -20.54 -29.79 14.70
N PRO A 670 -21.18 -30.99 14.64
CA PRO A 670 -20.54 -32.19 14.12
C PRO A 670 -20.49 -32.18 12.59
N VAL A 671 -19.33 -32.49 12.01
CA VAL A 671 -19.12 -32.50 10.56
C VAL A 671 -19.25 -33.93 10.02
N LYS A 672 -20.29 -34.19 9.22
CA LYS A 672 -20.48 -35.48 8.53
C LYS A 672 -19.83 -35.45 7.15
N THR A 673 -18.90 -36.37 6.90
CA THR A 673 -18.33 -36.57 5.56
C THR A 673 -19.31 -37.28 4.63
N ALA A 674 -19.07 -37.18 3.31
CA ALA A 674 -19.75 -37.97 2.30
C ALA A 674 -19.59 -39.51 2.46
N ARG A 675 -18.67 -39.98 3.31
CA ARG A 675 -18.49 -41.40 3.66
C ARG A 675 -19.15 -41.79 4.99
N GLY A 676 -19.96 -40.91 5.59
CA GLY A 676 -20.68 -41.17 6.84
C GLY A 676 -19.85 -41.04 8.12
N MET A 677 -18.52 -40.83 8.03
CA MET A 677 -17.70 -40.50 9.20
C MET A 677 -18.14 -39.16 9.79
N VAL A 678 -18.32 -39.11 11.11
CA VAL A 678 -18.63 -37.90 11.87
C VAL A 678 -17.37 -37.42 12.57
N PHE A 679 -17.03 -36.14 12.40
CA PHE A 679 -15.98 -35.46 13.15
C PHE A 679 -16.61 -34.55 14.19
N HIS A 680 -16.22 -34.73 15.45
CA HIS A 680 -16.72 -33.96 16.58
C HIS A 680 -15.69 -32.90 16.98
N SER A 681 -16.15 -31.67 17.19
CA SER A 681 -15.39 -30.66 17.95
C SER A 681 -15.36 -31.03 19.43
N ARG A 682 -14.36 -30.51 20.14
CA ARG A 682 -14.13 -30.67 21.58
C ARG A 682 -14.00 -29.30 22.23
N VAL A 683 -14.21 -29.23 23.53
CA VAL A 683 -13.81 -28.07 24.35
C VAL A 683 -13.40 -28.57 25.73
N ALA A 684 -12.32 -28.01 26.28
CA ALA A 684 -11.99 -28.16 27.69
C ALA A 684 -12.39 -26.89 28.43
N LEU A 685 -13.31 -27.01 29.40
CA LEU A 685 -13.68 -25.95 30.32
C LEU A 685 -13.01 -26.19 31.66
N ILE A 686 -12.30 -25.20 32.17
CA ILE A 686 -11.58 -25.24 33.43
C ILE A 686 -11.93 -23.95 34.18
N HIS A 687 -12.60 -24.02 35.33
CA HIS A 687 -12.99 -22.83 36.11
C HIS A 687 -13.81 -21.81 35.29
N CYS A 688 -14.68 -22.29 34.39
CA CYS A 688 -15.53 -21.46 33.53
C CYS A 688 -16.99 -21.48 33.96
N ASP A 689 -17.71 -20.39 33.70
CA ASP A 689 -19.13 -20.26 34.03
C ASP A 689 -19.97 -20.08 32.77
N VAL A 690 -20.97 -20.95 32.59
CA VAL A 690 -21.87 -20.97 31.43
C VAL A 690 -23.30 -20.79 31.93
N ILE A 691 -23.80 -19.55 31.90
CA ILE A 691 -24.97 -19.14 32.70
C ILE A 691 -26.07 -18.48 31.86
N GLY A 692 -27.32 -18.91 32.03
CA GLY A 692 -28.49 -18.14 31.57
C GLY A 692 -28.66 -18.00 30.05
N ASN A 693 -27.99 -18.83 29.25
CA ASN A 693 -28.12 -18.81 27.79
C ASN A 693 -29.49 -19.37 27.35
N ALA A 694 -30.04 -18.92 26.22
CA ALA A 694 -31.37 -19.31 25.76
C ALA A 694 -31.43 -20.75 25.20
N GLY A 695 -30.31 -21.25 24.69
CA GLY A 695 -30.15 -22.66 24.33
C GLY A 695 -29.76 -23.54 25.51
N TYR A 696 -29.09 -24.64 25.20
CA TYR A 696 -28.34 -25.41 26.20
C TYR A 696 -27.04 -24.68 26.59
N GLY A 697 -26.53 -24.93 27.79
CA GLY A 697 -25.19 -24.48 28.18
C GLY A 697 -24.12 -25.05 27.23
N LEU A 698 -24.07 -26.38 27.09
CA LEU A 698 -23.25 -27.09 26.12
C LEU A 698 -24.11 -27.92 25.17
N TYR A 699 -23.83 -27.85 23.87
CA TYR A 699 -24.59 -28.58 22.84
C TYR A 699 -23.67 -29.22 21.79
N GLY A 700 -23.86 -30.52 21.54
CA GLY A 700 -23.08 -31.31 20.59
C GLY A 700 -21.66 -31.64 21.07
N GLY A 701 -20.84 -32.20 20.18
CA GLY A 701 -19.42 -32.45 20.43
C GLY A 701 -19.10 -33.38 21.60
N LEU A 702 -17.83 -33.32 22.04
CA LEU A 702 -17.26 -34.16 23.11
C LEU A 702 -16.51 -33.26 24.14
N PRO A 703 -17.22 -32.57 25.06
CA PRO A 703 -16.60 -31.64 26.00
C PRO A 703 -16.01 -32.35 27.23
N SER A 704 -15.02 -31.72 27.85
CA SER A 704 -14.56 -31.99 29.22
C SER A 704 -14.75 -30.73 30.08
N VAL A 705 -15.37 -30.86 31.23
CA VAL A 705 -15.78 -29.76 32.11
C VAL A 705 -15.25 -30.03 33.52
N THR A 706 -14.48 -29.09 34.07
CA THR A 706 -13.84 -29.27 35.36
C THR A 706 -13.81 -27.97 36.16
N GLY A 707 -14.18 -28.00 37.44
CA GLY A 707 -14.16 -26.80 38.28
C GLY A 707 -15.18 -25.72 37.90
N SER A 708 -16.22 -26.06 37.12
CA SER A 708 -17.04 -25.12 36.35
C SER A 708 -18.49 -24.99 36.86
N ILE A 709 -19.16 -23.87 36.59
CA ILE A 709 -20.59 -23.68 36.85
C ILE A 709 -21.41 -23.71 35.55
N LEU A 710 -22.41 -24.59 35.47
CA LEU A 710 -23.42 -24.63 34.40
C LEU A 710 -24.82 -24.45 35.03
N TRP A 711 -25.38 -23.25 34.88
CA TRP A 711 -26.60 -22.85 35.60
C TRP A 711 -27.57 -22.02 34.75
N ALA A 712 -28.87 -22.13 35.03
CA ALA A 712 -29.95 -21.33 34.43
C ALA A 712 -30.07 -21.31 32.89
N ASN A 713 -29.35 -22.18 32.16
CA ASN A 713 -29.48 -22.28 30.70
C ASN A 713 -30.86 -22.85 30.33
N GLN A 714 -31.62 -22.15 29.48
CA GLN A 714 -33.07 -22.32 29.37
C GLN A 714 -33.49 -23.64 28.73
N SER A 715 -32.68 -24.22 27.84
CA SER A 715 -32.98 -25.54 27.25
C SER A 715 -32.41 -26.71 28.05
N GLY A 716 -31.58 -26.46 29.08
CA GLY A 716 -30.86 -27.46 29.87
C GLY A 716 -29.34 -27.22 29.89
N GLN A 717 -28.61 -27.95 30.74
CA GLN A 717 -27.18 -27.65 30.95
C GLN A 717 -26.27 -28.29 29.89
N ILE A 718 -26.41 -29.60 29.62
CA ILE A 718 -25.53 -30.36 28.73
C ILE A 718 -26.35 -31.28 27.83
N LEU A 719 -26.18 -31.15 26.51
CA LEU A 719 -26.68 -32.08 25.51
C LEU A 719 -25.55 -32.41 24.52
N CYS A 720 -24.63 -33.28 24.95
CA CYS A 720 -23.39 -33.60 24.26
C CYS A 720 -23.18 -35.13 24.18
N ASP A 721 -22.32 -35.58 23.27
CA ASP A 721 -21.92 -36.98 23.21
C ASP A 721 -20.86 -37.24 24.29
N GLY A 722 -21.11 -38.20 25.19
CA GLY A 722 -20.15 -38.65 26.21
C GLY A 722 -19.34 -37.57 26.97
N PRO A 723 -19.98 -36.50 27.50
CA PRO A 723 -19.28 -35.42 28.18
C PRO A 723 -18.61 -35.91 29.47
N GLN A 724 -17.41 -35.43 29.75
CA GLN A 724 -16.70 -35.70 31.01
C GLN A 724 -16.86 -34.49 31.92
N VAL A 725 -17.41 -34.69 33.14
CA VAL A 725 -17.67 -33.60 34.09
C VAL A 725 -17.22 -34.03 35.48
N CYS A 726 -16.34 -33.27 36.12
CA CYS A 726 -15.93 -33.48 37.51
C CYS A 726 -15.72 -32.15 38.26
N TYR A 727 -15.82 -32.17 39.59
CA TYR A 727 -15.64 -31.03 40.48
C TYR A 727 -16.39 -29.77 40.00
N SER A 728 -17.59 -29.94 39.44
CA SER A 728 -18.36 -28.87 38.77
C SER A 728 -19.78 -28.77 39.32
N LEU A 729 -20.35 -27.57 39.30
CA LEU A 729 -21.76 -27.36 39.60
C LEU A 729 -22.56 -27.44 38.30
N VAL A 730 -23.52 -28.36 38.24
CA VAL A 730 -24.43 -28.50 37.10
C VAL A 730 -25.86 -28.52 37.61
N GLN A 731 -26.68 -27.57 37.18
CA GLN A 731 -28.11 -27.57 37.48
C GLN A 731 -28.75 -28.90 37.05
N ASP A 732 -29.65 -29.43 37.88
CA ASP A 732 -30.32 -30.73 37.71
C ASP A 732 -29.37 -31.95 37.86
N GLY A 733 -28.07 -31.71 38.04
CA GLY A 733 -27.02 -32.68 38.38
C GLY A 733 -26.36 -33.37 37.19
N TRP A 734 -25.10 -33.81 37.38
CA TRP A 734 -24.37 -34.60 36.39
C TRP A 734 -23.47 -35.67 37.02
N PRO A 735 -23.42 -36.92 36.50
CA PRO A 735 -22.54 -37.95 37.03
C PRO A 735 -21.05 -37.59 36.91
N GLY A 736 -20.33 -37.66 38.03
CA GLY A 736 -18.89 -37.41 38.11
C GLY A 736 -18.39 -37.26 39.53
N GLU A 737 -17.07 -37.35 39.72
CA GLU A 737 -16.44 -37.09 41.02
C GLU A 737 -16.56 -35.60 41.37
N GLY A 738 -16.92 -35.28 42.62
CA GLY A 738 -16.96 -33.89 43.13
C GLY A 738 -18.06 -32.99 42.56
N ASN A 739 -18.96 -33.48 41.70
CA ASN A 739 -20.02 -32.64 41.13
C ASN A 739 -21.11 -32.30 42.16
N ILE A 740 -21.63 -31.07 42.08
CA ILE A 740 -22.72 -30.56 42.91
C ILE A 740 -23.91 -30.07 42.05
N ALA A 741 -25.11 -30.11 42.63
CA ALA A 741 -26.39 -29.91 41.92
C ALA A 741 -27.37 -29.00 42.70
N VAL A 742 -26.81 -28.06 43.46
CA VAL A 742 -27.50 -27.10 44.32
C VAL A 742 -27.34 -25.69 43.76
N ASP A 743 -28.08 -24.71 44.28
CA ASP A 743 -27.97 -23.31 43.83
C ASP A 743 -26.56 -22.76 44.09
N PRO A 744 -25.85 -22.22 43.07
CA PRO A 744 -24.52 -21.61 43.25
C PRO A 744 -24.53 -20.36 44.14
N CYS A 745 -25.70 -19.79 44.45
CA CYS A 745 -25.86 -18.60 45.30
C CYS A 745 -25.00 -17.41 44.84
N LEU A 746 -25.15 -17.05 43.56
CA LEU A 746 -24.43 -15.95 42.91
C LEU A 746 -24.93 -14.59 43.45
N ALA A 747 -24.00 -13.69 43.77
CA ALA A 747 -24.26 -12.47 44.54
C ALA A 747 -24.68 -11.26 43.69
N ASP A 748 -24.22 -11.17 42.44
CA ASP A 748 -24.38 -9.98 41.59
C ASP A 748 -24.43 -10.28 40.08
N ALA A 749 -24.29 -9.24 39.25
CA ALA A 749 -24.34 -9.29 37.79
C ALA A 749 -23.04 -9.74 37.11
N ASP A 750 -21.96 -9.92 37.87
CA ASP A 750 -20.68 -10.46 37.41
C ASP A 750 -20.49 -11.93 37.78
N TYR A 751 -21.45 -12.47 38.55
CA TYR A 751 -21.56 -13.85 38.97
C TYR A 751 -20.54 -14.27 40.05
N HIS A 752 -20.11 -13.34 40.90
CA HIS A 752 -19.35 -13.68 42.11
C HIS A 752 -20.18 -14.58 43.04
N LEU A 753 -19.50 -15.44 43.80
CA LEU A 753 -20.09 -16.31 44.81
C LEU A 753 -20.48 -15.49 46.04
N SER A 754 -21.60 -15.84 46.67
CA SER A 754 -21.90 -15.36 48.02
C SER A 754 -21.19 -16.21 49.08
N LEU A 755 -20.92 -15.63 50.24
CA LEU A 755 -20.28 -16.29 51.40
C LEU A 755 -20.93 -17.62 51.84
N GLY A 756 -22.21 -17.84 51.51
CA GLY A 756 -22.95 -19.07 51.80
C GLY A 756 -23.00 -20.09 50.66
N SER A 757 -22.27 -19.85 49.56
CA SER A 757 -22.34 -20.66 48.36
C SER A 757 -21.78 -22.08 48.57
N PRO A 758 -22.44 -23.11 48.02
CA PRO A 758 -21.92 -24.49 48.04
C PRO A 758 -20.73 -24.71 47.10
N CYS A 759 -20.36 -23.72 46.28
CA CYS A 759 -19.12 -23.75 45.48
C CYS A 759 -17.86 -23.50 46.31
N VAL A 760 -18.00 -22.83 47.45
CA VAL A 760 -16.87 -22.36 48.27
C VAL A 760 -16.10 -23.53 48.86
N ASN A 761 -14.80 -23.57 48.60
CA ASN A 761 -13.83 -24.61 48.93
C ASN A 761 -14.18 -26.01 48.37
N ALA A 762 -15.04 -26.10 47.35
CA ALA A 762 -15.58 -27.36 46.82
C ALA A 762 -14.82 -27.94 45.61
N GLY A 763 -13.93 -27.15 44.98
CA GLY A 763 -13.13 -27.60 43.85
C GLY A 763 -11.89 -28.41 44.26
N ASP A 764 -11.22 -29.03 43.29
CA ASP A 764 -9.99 -29.79 43.53
C ASP A 764 -8.73 -28.98 43.14
N PRO A 765 -7.88 -28.56 44.10
CA PRO A 765 -6.67 -27.77 43.84
C PRO A 765 -5.59 -28.50 43.01
N ARG A 766 -5.81 -29.78 42.65
CA ARG A 766 -4.92 -30.58 41.78
C ARG A 766 -5.29 -30.48 40.30
N ILE A 767 -6.36 -29.76 39.95
CA ILE A 767 -6.81 -29.56 38.57
C ILE A 767 -5.94 -28.50 37.90
N GLY A 768 -5.02 -28.95 37.04
CA GLY A 768 -4.15 -28.06 36.26
C GLY A 768 -2.96 -27.51 37.05
N ASP A 769 -2.21 -26.60 36.42
CA ASP A 769 -1.15 -25.84 37.07
C ASP A 769 -1.71 -24.49 37.53
N LEU A 770 -1.99 -24.37 38.82
CA LEU A 770 -2.60 -23.20 39.43
C LEU A 770 -1.54 -22.25 40.06
N ALA A 771 -0.25 -22.52 39.86
CA ALA A 771 0.82 -21.72 40.42
C ALA A 771 0.87 -20.31 39.80
N GLY A 772 0.51 -19.30 40.59
CA GLY A 772 0.41 -17.91 40.11
C GLY A 772 -0.81 -17.63 39.22
N TYR A 773 -1.77 -18.57 39.19
CA TYR A 773 -3.07 -18.34 38.57
C TYR A 773 -3.96 -17.51 39.49
N VAL A 774 -4.81 -16.67 38.90
CA VAL A 774 -5.76 -15.81 39.62
C VAL A 774 -7.18 -16.07 39.12
N ASP A 775 -8.18 -15.65 39.88
CA ASP A 775 -9.61 -15.75 39.56
C ASP A 775 -10.10 -14.62 38.62
N ILE A 776 -11.37 -14.20 38.75
CA ILE A 776 -11.96 -13.08 37.99
C ILE A 776 -11.47 -11.70 38.48
N ASP A 777 -11.31 -11.51 39.78
CA ASP A 777 -10.97 -10.23 40.41
C ASP A 777 -9.46 -10.04 40.63
N GLY A 778 -8.67 -11.09 40.37
CA GLY A 778 -7.22 -11.07 40.50
C GLY A 778 -6.71 -11.68 41.81
N GLU A 779 -7.59 -12.32 42.58
CA GLU A 779 -7.24 -13.04 43.81
C GLU A 779 -6.53 -14.37 43.49
N PRO A 780 -5.60 -14.86 44.34
CA PRO A 780 -4.87 -16.11 44.07
C PRO A 780 -5.82 -17.30 43.98
N ARG A 781 -5.73 -18.08 42.89
CA ARG A 781 -6.67 -19.18 42.61
C ARG A 781 -6.62 -20.33 43.63
N VAL A 782 -5.63 -20.36 44.52
CA VAL A 782 -5.53 -21.35 45.61
C VAL A 782 -5.39 -20.61 46.93
N MET A 783 -6.45 -20.61 47.73
CA MET A 783 -6.48 -20.08 49.09
C MET A 783 -6.52 -21.23 50.11
N ASP A 784 -5.63 -21.20 51.11
CA ASP A 784 -5.50 -22.22 52.16
C ASP A 784 -5.45 -23.69 51.69
N GLY A 785 -4.99 -23.95 50.46
CA GLY A 785 -4.93 -25.29 49.86
C GLY A 785 -6.30 -25.82 49.41
N ARG A 786 -7.21 -24.90 49.06
CA ARG A 786 -8.52 -25.14 48.44
C ARG A 786 -8.70 -24.19 47.25
N ILE A 787 -9.70 -24.51 46.45
CA ILE A 787 -10.22 -23.66 45.36
C ILE A 787 -11.75 -23.74 45.40
N ASP A 788 -12.40 -22.73 44.87
CA ASP A 788 -13.84 -22.67 44.66
C ASP A 788 -14.22 -23.30 43.31
N ILE A 789 -15.50 -23.64 43.15
CA ILE A 789 -16.08 -24.04 41.86
C ILE A 789 -16.63 -22.81 41.15
N GLY A 790 -16.23 -22.62 39.89
CA GLY A 790 -16.57 -21.46 39.06
C GLY A 790 -15.35 -20.60 38.76
N MET A 791 -15.56 -19.41 38.20
CA MET A 791 -14.46 -18.49 37.81
C MET A 791 -14.00 -17.51 38.90
N ASP A 792 -14.73 -17.46 40.00
CA ASP A 792 -14.51 -16.62 41.19
C ASP A 792 -13.88 -17.43 42.34
N GLU A 793 -13.23 -16.76 43.28
CA GLU A 793 -12.75 -17.33 44.55
C GLU A 793 -13.20 -16.44 45.72
N MET A 794 -14.00 -16.96 46.66
CA MET A 794 -14.49 -16.16 47.77
C MET A 794 -13.38 -15.93 48.82
N GLY A 795 -12.68 -14.80 48.70
CA GLY A 795 -11.67 -14.34 49.66
C GLY A 795 -12.12 -14.45 51.11
N GLN A 796 -11.36 -15.20 51.93
CA GLN A 796 -11.72 -15.37 53.33
C GLN A 796 -11.62 -14.05 54.10
N VAL A 797 -12.76 -13.58 54.61
CA VAL A 797 -12.77 -12.62 55.73
C VAL A 797 -12.17 -13.35 56.94
N THR A 798 -10.88 -13.13 57.21
CA THR A 798 -10.27 -13.57 58.46
C THR A 798 -11.05 -12.99 59.64
N PRO A 799 -11.49 -13.83 60.60
CA PRO A 799 -12.40 -13.43 61.68
C PRO A 799 -11.77 -12.47 62.72
#